data_AF-A0A1V5FXF4-F1
#
_entry.id   AF-A0A1V5FXF4-F1
#
_cell.length_a   1.000
_cell.length_b   1.000
_cell.length_c   1.000
_cell.angle_alpha   90.00
_cell.angle_beta   90.00
_cell.angle_gamma   90.00
#
_symmetry.space_group_name_H-M   'P 1'
#
loop_
_entity.id
_entity.type
_entity.pdbx_description
1 polymer ?
#
loop_
_entity_poly.entity_id
_entity_poly.type
_entity_poly.pdbx_seq_one_letter_code
_entity_poly.pdbx_strand_id
1 'polypeptide(L)'
;MRTIGKLLSIFCNCLFLQSFTYATEPATEQEFCVDSAQELIETVHLYESMPDRYMMIIKVVQGTYNVGTQLGFLINEDRNSVAVKLLGGYTAGCSGRTIDPRNTVIDAGDRAGSVFGLRGEGSGDFLIEGLTFSRFRAPTDFPTFELSLELVSNADAIYTIRHSRFVHNSGGVIVLLQSGNMKFVNNLVSNNTASFDAVAVDDHREDSQISFTNNTVANNTGDGFATAFFYGSDRLSEIANNIFWGNSGIDLMLNDFLLQVPTIVSHNIYGTVNSTIPLPADNLIADPQFIHPLSMDYRLGVLSPAINSGTAFQFSGTPGRDLFGSTRVVGSRIDRGAIESTQNDLTSYTVTTTSDNGSNVAPLAGSLRAAIKAANAATVPFEVRFQISGACPRILNVVGNMLDITGDVTINGTTQAGWIENVQYTRFDGTLCLLLNGSDGASSTPWAFHVPSSASNARLAVRGLMFAGFSDAAIKLEGGDNHLISGNQFGGIGFTVPNNNAVRVTGNAGNTMIGGFDWAGAINLIAGSDGPGVVLDNAAGGSVLGNNLIGFQTDGVTAAPNQNGVYVFNSPSNSIMYNSIGNSDSAGILISGSGATGNVVQNNVIGMSLESGYPSAVNHGAGVLMMFGARNTTVGASLNGSGGDNLITLNGGPGVWVSTSGGTGNRILGNTSYANQGLAIDLGVAGGTENQANPGVGPNALQNYPLAMSAISVPAGLSLTGVLNSTPNTLFRIDAYRSNGCGPDARAESNAVLGHFQVTTNAQGLAEFNDTLPLSGALSGQFMGLTATDSAGNTSEIGNCELIRSSTPVFKSGFEACENGDPDPGCAP
;
A
#
# COMPACT_ATOMS: atom_id res chain seq x y z
N MET A 1 64.52 12.00 7.62
CA MET A 1 63.94 13.19 8.30
C MET A 1 62.88 13.74 7.37
N ARG A 2 61.64 13.26 7.47
CA ARG A 2 60.62 13.60 8.48
C ARG A 2 60.04 15.01 8.27
N THR A 3 58.74 15.00 7.99
CA THR A 3 57.72 16.03 8.33
C THR A 3 57.73 17.37 7.60
N ILE A 4 57.21 17.38 6.36
CA ILE A 4 56.33 18.44 5.82
C ILE A 4 55.20 17.78 5.02
N GLY A 5 54.50 16.86 5.67
CA GLY A 5 53.42 16.06 5.09
C GLY A 5 52.63 15.43 6.22
N LYS A 6 51.93 16.28 6.98
CA LYS A 6 50.93 15.99 8.03
C LYS A 6 50.64 17.30 8.78
N LEU A 7 49.88 18.20 8.18
CA LEU A 7 49.20 19.32 8.87
C LEU A 7 48.17 20.04 7.98
N LEU A 8 47.62 19.33 6.98
CA LEU A 8 46.49 19.80 6.17
C LEU A 8 45.33 18.78 6.16
N SER A 9 45.16 18.04 7.27
CA SER A 9 44.12 17.00 7.39
C SER A 9 43.43 16.96 8.76
N ILE A 10 43.50 18.03 9.57
CA ILE A 10 42.91 18.05 10.93
C ILE A 10 42.02 19.29 11.18
N PHE A 11 41.81 20.19 10.20
CA PHE A 11 40.91 21.34 10.34
C PHE A 11 39.77 21.40 9.29
N CYS A 12 39.38 20.24 8.76
CA CYS A 12 38.20 20.11 7.91
C CYS A 12 37.39 18.86 8.32
N ASN A 13 37.06 18.75 9.61
CA ASN A 13 36.22 17.66 10.14
C ASN A 13 35.41 18.03 11.40
N CYS A 14 35.22 19.33 11.69
CA CYS A 14 34.34 19.78 12.79
C CYS A 14 33.29 20.82 12.36
N LEU A 15 32.98 20.94 11.07
CA LEU A 15 31.90 21.81 10.57
C LEU A 15 30.94 21.10 9.58
N PHE A 16 30.83 19.78 9.68
CA PHE A 16 29.92 18.95 8.87
C PHE A 16 29.15 17.93 9.72
N LEU A 17 28.88 18.25 11.00
CA LEU A 17 28.21 17.35 11.94
C LEU A 17 27.09 18.01 12.77
N GLN A 18 26.49 19.12 12.31
CA GLN A 18 25.35 19.74 13.00
C GLN A 18 24.20 20.20 12.08
N SER A 19 23.98 19.51 10.95
CA SER A 19 22.78 19.71 10.12
C SER A 19 22.23 18.39 9.59
N PHE A 20 22.17 17.39 10.46
CA PHE A 20 21.44 16.14 10.27
C PHE A 20 20.86 15.72 11.62
N THR A 21 19.80 16.39 12.06
CA THR A 21 18.85 15.83 13.02
C THR A 21 17.47 16.39 12.69
N TYR A 22 16.49 15.49 12.65
CA TYR A 22 15.10 15.70 12.26
C TYR A 22 14.81 15.68 10.74
N ALA A 23 15.46 14.76 10.03
CA ALA A 23 14.66 13.84 9.20
C ALA A 23 13.64 13.19 10.15
N THR A 24 12.39 12.97 9.73
CA THR A 24 11.38 12.25 10.53
C THR A 24 12.06 11.07 11.22
N GLU A 25 12.25 11.14 12.54
CA GLU A 25 12.94 10.08 13.30
C GLU A 25 12.24 8.77 12.93
N PRO A 26 12.96 7.76 12.41
CA PRO A 26 12.36 6.47 12.16
C PRO A 26 11.78 5.97 13.47
N ALA A 27 10.66 5.25 13.39
CA ALA A 27 10.06 4.72 14.60
C ALA A 27 11.11 3.93 15.38
N THR A 28 11.28 4.20 16.68
CA THR A 28 12.16 3.36 17.49
C THR A 28 11.53 1.98 17.54
N GLU A 29 12.16 1.02 16.88
CA GLU A 29 11.68 -0.35 16.80
C GLU A 29 12.26 -1.17 17.95
N GLN A 30 11.40 -1.86 18.70
CA GLN A 30 11.81 -2.82 19.70
C GLN A 30 11.13 -4.16 19.49
N GLU A 31 11.95 -5.20 19.44
CA GLU A 31 11.49 -6.58 19.38
C GLU A 31 11.46 -7.21 20.77
N PHE A 32 10.37 -7.92 21.05
CA PHE A 32 10.17 -8.71 22.26
C PHE A 32 9.94 -10.16 21.87
N CYS A 33 10.64 -11.09 22.51
CA CYS A 33 10.37 -12.52 22.39
C CYS A 33 9.67 -12.98 23.66
N VAL A 34 8.41 -13.43 23.55
CA VAL A 34 7.59 -13.81 24.72
C VAL A 34 7.27 -15.30 24.69
N ASP A 35 7.60 -16.02 25.76
CA ASP A 35 7.42 -17.47 25.85
C ASP A 35 6.51 -17.93 26.99
N SER A 36 5.99 -16.97 27.78
CA SER A 36 5.03 -17.23 28.86
C SER A 36 3.84 -16.28 28.85
N ALA A 37 2.74 -16.69 29.49
CA ALA A 37 1.54 -15.85 29.64
C ALA A 37 1.84 -14.53 30.34
N GLN A 38 2.67 -14.55 31.39
CA GLN A 38 3.02 -13.35 32.16
C GLN A 38 3.83 -12.37 31.32
N GLU A 39 4.84 -12.84 30.58
CA GLU A 39 5.62 -11.99 29.68
C GLU A 39 4.77 -11.37 28.57
N LEU A 40 3.84 -12.14 28.00
CA LEU A 40 2.91 -11.62 26.99
C LEU A 40 2.06 -10.49 27.59
N ILE A 41 1.48 -10.70 28.76
CA ILE A 41 0.65 -9.69 29.45
C ILE A 41 1.49 -8.43 29.70
N GLU A 42 2.64 -8.56 30.35
CA GLU A 42 3.52 -7.43 30.69
C GLU A 42 3.97 -6.66 29.45
N THR A 43 4.35 -7.37 28.38
CA THR A 43 4.84 -6.75 27.14
C THR A 43 3.75 -5.98 26.43
N VAL A 44 2.55 -6.53 26.32
CA VAL A 44 1.43 -5.85 25.64
C VAL A 44 1.02 -4.58 26.40
N HIS A 45 1.04 -4.59 27.74
CA HIS A 45 0.74 -3.40 28.55
C HIS A 45 1.76 -2.26 28.40
N LEU A 46 2.97 -2.53 27.89
CA LEU A 46 3.93 -1.45 27.60
C LEU A 46 3.35 -0.43 26.60
N TYR A 47 2.43 -0.86 25.73
CA TYR A 47 1.73 -0.01 24.76
C TYR A 47 1.20 1.30 25.36
N GLU A 48 0.63 1.24 26.56
CA GLU A 48 -0.01 2.38 27.24
C GLU A 48 0.99 3.50 27.59
N SER A 49 2.29 3.19 27.62
CA SER A 49 3.35 4.12 28.04
C SER A 49 4.42 4.35 26.96
N MET A 50 4.27 3.76 25.78
CA MET A 50 5.24 3.93 24.70
C MET A 50 5.21 5.37 24.16
N PRO A 51 6.38 5.92 23.80
CA PRO A 51 6.48 7.27 23.27
C PRO A 51 5.91 7.37 21.85
N ASP A 52 5.69 8.60 21.38
CA ASP A 52 5.27 8.85 20.00
C ASP A 52 6.24 8.23 18.98
N ARG A 53 5.69 7.75 17.86
CA ARG A 53 6.43 7.11 16.76
C ARG A 53 7.26 5.92 17.25
N TYR A 54 6.66 5.06 18.05
CA TYR A 54 7.31 3.83 18.51
C TYR A 54 6.75 2.60 17.80
N MET A 55 7.56 1.58 17.59
CA MET A 55 7.10 0.32 16.99
C MET A 55 7.45 -0.87 17.87
N MET A 56 6.42 -1.54 18.38
CA MET A 56 6.55 -2.76 19.17
C MET A 56 6.38 -3.99 18.28
N ILE A 57 7.37 -4.87 18.24
CA ILE A 57 7.26 -6.18 17.59
C ILE A 57 7.28 -7.27 18.65
N ILE A 58 6.10 -7.81 18.96
CA ILE A 58 5.90 -8.86 19.97
C ILE A 58 5.84 -10.22 19.27
N LYS A 59 6.94 -10.97 19.36
CA LYS A 59 7.12 -12.31 18.81
C LYS A 59 6.70 -13.34 19.86
N VAL A 60 5.56 -14.00 19.63
CA VAL A 60 4.97 -14.96 20.56
C VAL A 60 5.39 -16.38 20.18
N VAL A 61 6.08 -17.05 21.11
CA VAL A 61 6.54 -18.43 20.93
C VAL A 61 5.32 -19.38 20.83
N GLN A 62 5.50 -20.51 20.16
CA GLN A 62 4.47 -21.55 20.05
C GLN A 62 4.13 -22.09 21.44
N GLY A 63 2.84 -22.13 21.78
CA GLY A 63 2.35 -22.50 23.10
C GLY A 63 0.90 -22.09 23.34
N THR A 64 0.39 -22.42 24.53
CA THR A 64 -0.92 -21.96 25.02
C THR A 64 -0.72 -21.03 26.22
N TYR A 65 -1.21 -19.81 26.10
CA TYR A 65 -1.01 -18.70 27.03
C TYR A 65 -2.32 -18.48 27.78
N ASN A 66 -2.39 -18.94 29.04
CA ASN A 66 -3.56 -18.74 29.88
C ASN A 66 -3.53 -17.34 30.50
N VAL A 67 -4.28 -16.40 29.92
CA VAL A 67 -4.24 -14.97 30.28
C VAL A 67 -5.36 -14.52 31.21
N GLY A 68 -6.42 -15.33 31.37
CA GLY A 68 -7.57 -14.97 32.20
C GLY A 68 -8.18 -13.62 31.78
N THR A 69 -8.28 -12.67 32.73
CA THR A 69 -8.82 -11.31 32.49
C THR A 69 -7.73 -10.25 32.36
N GLN A 70 -6.46 -10.65 32.23
CA GLN A 70 -5.34 -9.73 32.46
C GLN A 70 -4.92 -8.92 31.23
N LEU A 71 -5.46 -9.16 30.03
CA LEU A 71 -5.08 -8.39 28.83
C LEU A 71 -5.78 -7.03 28.73
N GLY A 72 -7.11 -6.98 28.91
CA GLY A 72 -7.86 -5.72 28.97
C GLY A 72 -7.95 -4.95 27.65
N PHE A 73 -8.55 -3.75 27.71
CA PHE A 73 -8.49 -2.76 26.63
C PHE A 73 -7.39 -1.76 26.97
N LEU A 74 -6.42 -1.63 26.07
CA LEU A 74 -5.24 -0.81 26.28
C LEU A 74 -5.35 0.46 25.43
N ILE A 75 -5.07 1.60 26.05
CA ILE A 75 -5.15 2.93 25.44
C ILE A 75 -3.85 3.66 25.76
N ASN A 76 -3.28 4.39 24.80
CA ASN A 76 -2.16 5.29 25.04
C ASN A 76 -2.70 6.69 25.31
N GLU A 77 -2.88 7.05 26.59
CA GLU A 77 -3.54 8.30 27.02
C GLU A 77 -2.80 9.58 26.58
N ASP A 78 -1.53 9.47 26.19
CA ASP A 78 -0.71 10.59 25.70
C ASP A 78 -0.96 10.90 24.21
N ARG A 79 -1.88 10.18 23.55
CA ARG A 79 -2.20 10.29 22.11
C ARG A 79 -1.05 9.98 21.16
N ASN A 80 -0.12 9.15 21.60
CA ASN A 80 1.08 8.81 20.82
C ASN A 80 0.75 7.90 19.63
N SER A 81 1.45 8.08 18.50
CA SER A 81 1.38 7.19 17.33
C SER A 81 2.28 5.97 17.55
N VAL A 82 1.76 4.97 18.27
CA VAL A 82 2.47 3.71 18.57
C VAL A 82 1.98 2.59 17.67
N ALA A 83 2.89 1.98 16.92
CA ALA A 83 2.61 0.80 16.09
C ALA A 83 2.86 -0.50 16.88
N VAL A 84 2.04 -1.52 16.67
CA VAL A 84 2.13 -2.82 17.35
C VAL A 84 2.01 -3.96 16.35
N LYS A 85 2.98 -4.86 16.34
CA LYS A 85 2.92 -6.16 15.65
C LYS A 85 2.88 -7.27 16.70
N LEU A 86 1.75 -7.95 16.84
CA LEU A 86 1.60 -9.14 17.69
C LEU A 86 1.61 -10.38 16.79
N LEU A 87 2.71 -11.13 16.83
CA LEU A 87 3.06 -12.14 15.83
C LEU A 87 3.23 -13.52 16.49
N GLY A 88 2.31 -14.45 16.22
CA GLY A 88 2.39 -15.83 16.68
C GLY A 88 3.27 -16.74 15.81
N GLY A 89 3.49 -17.96 16.29
CA GLY A 89 4.12 -19.04 15.55
C GLY A 89 5.64 -19.14 15.69
N TYR A 90 6.27 -18.38 16.59
CA TYR A 90 7.73 -18.40 16.75
C TYR A 90 8.23 -19.66 17.46
N THR A 91 9.33 -20.24 17.00
CA THR A 91 10.01 -21.33 17.71
C THR A 91 10.70 -20.79 18.97
N ALA A 92 11.14 -21.68 19.86
CA ALA A 92 11.85 -21.29 21.08
C ALA A 92 13.01 -20.31 20.78
N GLY A 93 13.10 -19.25 21.60
CA GLY A 93 14.06 -18.15 21.43
C GLY A 93 13.81 -17.27 20.20
N CYS A 94 12.63 -17.34 19.59
CA CYS A 94 12.23 -16.57 18.41
C CYS A 94 13.19 -16.71 17.20
N SER A 95 13.83 -17.87 17.11
CA SER A 95 14.86 -18.21 16.10
C SER A 95 14.30 -18.54 14.72
N GLY A 96 13.02 -18.86 14.64
CA GLY A 96 12.28 -19.17 13.43
C GLY A 96 10.79 -18.96 13.65
N ARG A 97 10.00 -19.03 12.58
CA ARG A 97 8.55 -18.78 12.64
C ARG A 97 7.82 -19.69 11.67
N THR A 98 6.68 -20.24 12.12
CA THR A 98 5.73 -20.96 11.27
C THR A 98 4.35 -20.36 11.51
N ILE A 99 3.78 -19.73 10.50
CA ILE A 99 2.47 -19.07 10.58
C ILE A 99 1.39 -20.14 10.49
N ASP A 100 0.99 -20.63 11.66
CA ASP A 100 -0.20 -21.47 11.84
C ASP A 100 -0.82 -21.07 13.19
N PRO A 101 -2.03 -20.48 13.21
CA PRO A 101 -2.65 -19.98 14.43
C PRO A 101 -2.94 -21.08 15.46
N ARG A 102 -2.88 -22.36 15.10
CA ARG A 102 -3.02 -23.47 16.06
C ARG A 102 -1.80 -23.63 16.96
N ASN A 103 -0.64 -23.14 16.53
CA ASN A 103 0.60 -23.29 17.28
C ASN A 103 0.73 -22.27 18.41
N THR A 104 0.02 -21.14 18.35
CA THR A 104 0.05 -20.10 19.39
C THR A 104 -1.38 -19.72 19.78
N VAL A 105 -1.81 -20.12 20.98
CA VAL A 105 -3.16 -19.92 21.49
C VAL A 105 -3.13 -18.99 22.69
N ILE A 106 -3.83 -17.86 22.60
CA ILE A 106 -4.12 -16.95 23.70
C ILE A 106 -5.48 -17.32 24.25
N ASP A 107 -5.50 -17.76 25.51
CA ASP A 107 -6.66 -18.40 26.12
C ASP A 107 -7.08 -17.71 27.41
N ALA A 108 -8.31 -17.19 27.42
CA ALA A 108 -8.86 -16.49 28.58
C ALA A 108 -9.57 -17.39 29.60
N GLY A 109 -9.71 -18.70 29.33
CA GLY A 109 -10.22 -19.68 30.29
C GLY A 109 -11.65 -19.43 30.77
N ASP A 110 -12.52 -18.90 29.91
CA ASP A 110 -13.94 -18.61 30.15
C ASP A 110 -14.18 -17.60 31.30
N ARG A 111 -13.17 -16.78 31.62
CA ARG A 111 -13.25 -15.81 32.72
C ARG A 111 -14.15 -14.65 32.30
N ALA A 112 -15.20 -14.38 33.08
CA ALA A 112 -16.06 -13.23 32.86
C ALA A 112 -15.26 -11.92 32.94
N GLY A 113 -15.47 -11.02 31.97
CA GLY A 113 -14.72 -9.77 31.81
C GLY A 113 -13.39 -9.92 31.07
N SER A 114 -13.10 -11.08 30.51
CA SER A 114 -11.90 -11.25 29.68
C SER A 114 -12.12 -10.65 28.29
N VAL A 115 -11.24 -9.71 27.94
CA VAL A 115 -11.20 -8.97 26.67
C VAL A 115 -9.75 -8.75 26.28
N PHE A 116 -9.52 -8.45 25.01
CA PHE A 116 -8.27 -7.87 24.54
C PHE A 116 -8.53 -6.81 23.49
N GLY A 117 -7.99 -5.61 23.66
CA GLY A 117 -8.02 -4.64 22.58
C GLY A 117 -6.94 -3.59 22.68
N LEU A 118 -6.62 -3.02 21.52
CA LEU A 118 -5.68 -1.91 21.35
C LEU A 118 -6.44 -0.74 20.76
N ARG A 119 -6.47 0.38 21.47
CA ARG A 119 -7.03 1.62 20.98
C ARG A 119 -5.92 2.60 20.62
N GLY A 120 -5.81 2.93 19.34
CA GLY A 120 -4.89 3.93 18.83
C GLY A 120 -5.50 5.33 18.86
N GLU A 121 -4.65 6.35 18.99
CA GLU A 121 -5.04 7.76 18.85
C GLU A 121 -4.34 8.44 17.67
N GLY A 122 -3.21 7.89 17.20
CA GLY A 122 -2.41 8.41 16.09
C GLY A 122 -2.31 7.44 14.90
N SER A 123 -1.32 7.66 14.03
CA SER A 123 -1.11 6.88 12.79
C SER A 123 -0.31 5.60 12.99
N GLY A 124 -0.33 5.03 14.19
CA GLY A 124 0.39 3.80 14.51
C GLY A 124 -0.34 2.58 13.95
N ASP A 125 0.33 1.77 13.12
CA ASP A 125 -0.26 0.56 12.53
C ASP A 125 -0.37 -0.58 13.54
N PHE A 126 -1.45 -1.36 13.45
CA PHE A 126 -1.62 -2.60 14.21
C PHE A 126 -1.63 -3.81 13.29
N LEU A 127 -0.82 -4.83 13.62
CA LEU A 127 -0.79 -6.11 12.93
C LEU A 127 -0.91 -7.25 13.93
N ILE A 128 -1.94 -8.08 13.75
CA ILE A 128 -2.17 -9.30 14.51
C ILE A 128 -2.09 -10.48 13.53
N GLU A 129 -1.17 -11.41 13.78
CA GLU A 129 -0.93 -12.50 12.82
C GLU A 129 -0.57 -13.84 13.46
N GLY A 130 -1.22 -14.91 13.01
CA GLY A 130 -0.83 -16.27 13.35
C GLY A 130 -1.20 -16.69 14.78
N LEU A 131 -2.32 -16.19 15.30
CA LEU A 131 -2.76 -16.40 16.68
C LEU A 131 -4.18 -16.96 16.75
N THR A 132 -4.45 -17.83 17.74
CA THR A 132 -5.81 -18.18 18.14
C THR A 132 -6.19 -17.44 19.41
N PHE A 133 -7.30 -16.69 19.39
CA PHE A 133 -7.95 -16.12 20.58
C PHE A 133 -9.14 -17.00 20.96
N SER A 134 -9.12 -17.53 22.18
CA SER A 134 -10.09 -18.53 22.62
C SER A 134 -10.60 -18.28 24.04
N ARG A 135 -11.88 -18.60 24.27
CA ARG A 135 -12.54 -18.58 25.58
C ARG A 135 -12.55 -17.22 26.28
N PHE A 136 -12.59 -16.13 25.50
CA PHE A 136 -12.85 -14.77 26.00
C PHE A 136 -14.35 -14.59 26.30
N ARG A 137 -14.67 -13.82 27.35
CA ARG A 137 -16.04 -13.61 27.82
C ARG A 137 -16.26 -12.16 28.23
N ALA A 138 -16.62 -11.33 27.26
CA ALA A 138 -17.00 -9.94 27.46
C ALA A 138 -18.45 -9.82 27.97
N PRO A 139 -18.82 -8.69 28.58
CA PRO A 139 -20.24 -8.31 28.73
C PRO A 139 -20.98 -8.28 27.39
N THR A 140 -22.31 -8.38 27.42
CA THR A 140 -23.15 -8.48 26.21
C THR A 140 -23.13 -7.26 25.30
N ASP A 141 -22.68 -6.11 25.80
CA ASP A 141 -22.63 -4.86 25.03
C ASP A 141 -21.19 -4.47 24.63
N PHE A 142 -20.21 -5.35 24.85
CA PHE A 142 -18.80 -5.08 24.62
C PHE A 142 -18.16 -6.09 23.67
N PRO A 143 -17.15 -5.68 22.89
CA PRO A 143 -16.40 -6.60 22.05
C PRO A 143 -15.51 -7.54 22.90
N THR A 144 -15.27 -8.78 22.45
CA THR A 144 -14.20 -9.60 23.05
C THR A 144 -12.82 -9.22 22.56
N PHE A 145 -12.74 -8.76 21.31
CA PHE A 145 -11.52 -8.32 20.66
C PHE A 145 -11.77 -7.00 19.92
N GLU A 146 -10.90 -6.01 20.10
CA GLU A 146 -11.05 -4.67 19.50
C GLU A 146 -9.70 -4.13 19.01
N LEU A 147 -9.65 -3.69 17.74
CA LEU A 147 -8.65 -2.69 17.31
C LEU A 147 -9.42 -1.46 16.87
N SER A 148 -9.28 -0.36 17.60
CA SER A 148 -10.04 0.86 17.34
C SER A 148 -9.14 2.08 17.31
N LEU A 149 -9.47 3.03 16.44
CA LEU A 149 -8.91 4.37 16.47
C LEU A 149 -9.91 5.26 17.21
N GLU A 150 -9.43 6.13 18.08
CA GLU A 150 -10.29 7.05 18.80
C GLU A 150 -11.03 8.01 17.87
N LEU A 151 -12.32 8.24 18.15
CA LEU A 151 -13.31 8.90 17.28
C LEU A 151 -12.95 10.32 16.82
N VAL A 152 -12.01 10.98 17.50
CA VAL A 152 -11.55 12.34 17.18
C VAL A 152 -10.29 12.37 16.31
N SER A 153 -9.74 11.20 15.96
CA SER A 153 -8.50 11.08 15.18
C SER A 153 -8.78 10.92 13.68
N ASN A 154 -8.08 11.71 12.87
CA ASN A 154 -8.07 11.63 11.40
C ASN A 154 -6.87 10.82 10.89
N ALA A 155 -6.27 9.96 11.70
CA ALA A 155 -5.06 9.22 11.34
C ALA A 155 -5.33 8.10 10.33
N ASP A 156 -4.43 7.91 9.35
CA ASP A 156 -4.45 6.81 8.38
C ASP A 156 -3.73 5.56 8.89
N ALA A 157 -4.16 5.08 10.07
CA ALA A 157 -3.59 3.87 10.63
C ALA A 157 -4.11 2.62 9.90
N ILE A 158 -3.21 1.67 9.63
CA ILE A 158 -3.57 0.38 9.03
C ILE A 158 -3.72 -0.66 10.13
N TYR A 159 -4.95 -1.12 10.34
CA TYR A 159 -5.25 -2.19 11.30
C TYR A 159 -5.50 -3.49 10.57
N THR A 160 -4.58 -4.43 10.75
CA THR A 160 -4.56 -5.71 10.06
C THR A 160 -4.71 -6.85 11.05
N ILE A 161 -5.68 -7.72 10.81
CA ILE A 161 -5.75 -9.05 11.42
C ILE A 161 -5.66 -10.06 10.29
N ARG A 162 -4.68 -10.97 10.35
CA ARG A 162 -4.53 -12.00 9.32
C ARG A 162 -4.07 -13.34 9.86
N HIS A 163 -4.37 -14.41 9.13
CA HIS A 163 -3.98 -15.78 9.50
C HIS A 163 -4.31 -16.13 10.97
N SER A 164 -5.43 -15.64 11.49
CA SER A 164 -5.80 -15.73 12.90
C SER A 164 -7.15 -16.43 13.11
N ARG A 165 -7.37 -16.93 14.33
CA ARG A 165 -8.57 -17.66 14.72
C ARG A 165 -9.24 -17.04 15.93
N PHE A 166 -10.56 -16.94 15.90
CA PHE A 166 -11.39 -16.51 17.04
C PHE A 166 -12.44 -17.57 17.29
N VAL A 167 -12.28 -18.32 18.39
CA VAL A 167 -13.12 -19.50 18.68
C VAL A 167 -13.58 -19.55 20.12
N HIS A 168 -14.82 -20.01 20.34
CA HIS A 168 -15.40 -20.18 21.68
C HIS A 168 -15.39 -18.90 22.55
N ASN A 169 -15.43 -17.73 21.93
CA ASN A 169 -15.54 -16.46 22.64
C ASN A 169 -17.03 -16.10 22.83
N SER A 170 -17.32 -15.25 23.81
CA SER A 170 -18.69 -14.77 24.07
C SER A 170 -18.70 -13.29 24.43
N GLY A 171 -19.59 -12.51 23.84
CA GLY A 171 -19.66 -11.06 24.03
C GLY A 171 -20.77 -10.42 23.21
N GLY A 172 -20.76 -9.09 23.11
CA GLY A 172 -21.62 -8.37 22.18
C GLY A 172 -21.17 -8.61 20.75
N VAL A 173 -19.95 -8.16 20.45
CA VAL A 173 -19.24 -8.40 19.20
C VAL A 173 -18.02 -9.29 19.47
N ILE A 174 -17.65 -10.20 18.57
CA ILE A 174 -16.44 -11.01 18.81
C ILE A 174 -15.19 -10.26 18.38
N VAL A 175 -15.17 -9.74 17.17
CA VAL A 175 -14.08 -8.90 16.63
C VAL A 175 -14.63 -7.58 16.13
N LEU A 176 -14.13 -6.48 16.67
CA LEU A 176 -14.41 -5.12 16.22
C LEU A 176 -13.14 -4.49 15.62
N LEU A 177 -13.25 -3.98 14.40
CA LEU A 177 -12.23 -3.17 13.73
C LEU A 177 -12.78 -1.77 13.47
N GLN A 178 -12.02 -0.74 13.85
CA GLN A 178 -12.37 0.66 13.56
C GLN A 178 -11.10 1.44 13.18
N SER A 179 -10.85 1.64 11.89
CA SER A 179 -9.69 2.43 11.39
C SER A 179 -9.92 3.01 9.99
N GLY A 180 -9.06 3.95 9.56
CA GLY A 180 -9.03 4.46 8.18
C GLY A 180 -8.64 3.38 7.16
N ASN A 181 -7.86 2.38 7.57
CA ASN A 181 -7.59 1.21 6.73
C ASN A 181 -7.72 -0.07 7.55
N MET A 182 -8.74 -0.86 7.24
CA MET A 182 -9.08 -2.08 7.97
C MET A 182 -8.86 -3.29 7.08
N LYS A 183 -7.96 -4.18 7.49
CA LYS A 183 -7.63 -5.41 6.77
C LYS A 183 -7.94 -6.62 7.62
N PHE A 184 -8.84 -7.47 7.15
CA PHE A 184 -9.17 -8.73 7.78
C PHE A 184 -9.00 -9.83 6.73
N VAL A 185 -7.89 -10.56 6.78
CA VAL A 185 -7.45 -11.43 5.67
C VAL A 185 -7.10 -12.84 6.15
N ASN A 186 -7.62 -13.88 5.51
CA ASN A 186 -7.29 -15.28 5.85
C ASN A 186 -7.59 -15.66 7.32
N ASN A 187 -8.69 -15.19 7.90
CA ASN A 187 -9.06 -15.49 9.27
C ASN A 187 -10.23 -16.47 9.38
N LEU A 188 -10.30 -17.18 10.51
CA LEU A 188 -11.44 -18.02 10.89
C LEU A 188 -12.10 -17.49 12.16
N VAL A 189 -13.38 -17.13 12.09
CA VAL A 189 -14.20 -16.70 13.24
C VAL A 189 -15.35 -17.69 13.38
N SER A 190 -15.28 -18.57 14.36
CA SER A 190 -16.25 -19.68 14.44
C SER A 190 -16.57 -20.17 15.83
N ASN A 191 -17.79 -20.71 16.01
CA ASN A 191 -18.24 -21.29 17.27
C ASN A 191 -18.21 -20.29 18.44
N ASN A 192 -18.47 -19.01 18.17
CA ASN A 192 -18.57 -17.97 19.19
C ASN A 192 -20.04 -17.70 19.55
N THR A 193 -20.25 -17.13 20.74
CA THR A 193 -21.54 -16.65 21.19
C THR A 193 -21.57 -15.12 21.12
N ALA A 194 -21.89 -14.54 19.95
CA ALA A 194 -22.09 -13.11 19.80
C ALA A 194 -23.56 -12.74 20.09
N SER A 195 -23.76 -11.61 20.78
CA SER A 195 -25.09 -11.05 21.02
C SER A 195 -25.57 -10.22 19.82
N PHE A 196 -24.63 -9.62 19.09
CA PHE A 196 -24.85 -8.83 17.87
C PHE A 196 -24.11 -9.48 16.70
N ASP A 197 -22.80 -9.23 16.55
CA ASP A 197 -22.03 -9.62 15.36
C ASP A 197 -20.80 -10.48 15.71
N ALA A 198 -20.52 -11.49 14.91
CA ALA A 198 -19.25 -12.22 15.02
C ALA A 198 -18.08 -11.33 14.57
N VAL A 199 -18.24 -10.57 13.49
CA VAL A 199 -17.25 -9.55 13.09
C VAL A 199 -17.98 -8.27 12.69
N ALA A 200 -17.58 -7.16 13.30
CA ALA A 200 -18.05 -5.84 12.92
C ALA A 200 -16.87 -4.98 12.46
N VAL A 201 -17.10 -4.24 11.37
CA VAL A 201 -16.26 -3.10 10.98
C VAL A 201 -17.09 -1.85 11.14
N ASP A 202 -16.51 -0.83 11.75
CA ASP A 202 -17.19 0.45 12.00
C ASP A 202 -16.29 1.61 11.58
N ASP A 203 -16.92 2.65 11.04
CA ASP A 203 -16.21 3.84 10.63
C ASP A 203 -17.03 5.14 10.70
N HIS A 204 -16.48 6.10 11.44
CA HIS A 204 -17.03 7.43 11.60
C HIS A 204 -16.33 8.52 10.76
N ARG A 205 -15.53 8.14 9.76
CA ARG A 205 -14.70 9.06 8.95
C ARG A 205 -15.07 9.03 7.48
N GLU A 206 -14.57 10.01 6.72
CA GLU A 206 -14.78 10.12 5.28
C GLU A 206 -13.61 9.56 4.43
N ASP A 207 -12.70 8.77 5.04
CA ASP A 207 -11.45 8.30 4.41
C ASP A 207 -11.10 6.83 4.69
N SER A 208 -12.12 5.99 4.91
CA SER A 208 -11.89 4.60 5.28
C SER A 208 -11.96 3.60 4.13
N GLN A 209 -11.22 2.51 4.28
CA GLN A 209 -11.20 1.38 3.37
C GLN A 209 -11.30 0.08 4.14
N ILE A 210 -12.10 -0.86 3.64
CA ILE A 210 -12.18 -2.24 4.15
C ILE A 210 -11.54 -3.18 3.13
N SER A 211 -10.62 -4.04 3.56
CA SER A 211 -10.14 -5.23 2.83
C SER A 211 -10.51 -6.46 3.64
N PHE A 212 -11.71 -6.98 3.43
CA PHE A 212 -12.24 -8.17 4.09
C PHE A 212 -12.20 -9.34 3.09
N THR A 213 -11.09 -10.07 3.07
CA THR A 213 -10.83 -11.04 1.99
C THR A 213 -10.39 -12.41 2.49
N ASN A 214 -10.89 -13.46 1.85
CA ASN A 214 -10.48 -14.84 2.11
C ASN A 214 -10.74 -15.29 3.56
N ASN A 215 -11.85 -14.89 4.19
CA ASN A 215 -12.19 -15.27 5.57
C ASN A 215 -13.29 -16.32 5.64
N THR A 216 -13.32 -17.09 6.72
CA THR A 216 -14.44 -17.97 7.06
C THR A 216 -15.05 -17.51 8.38
N VAL A 217 -16.31 -17.07 8.36
CA VAL A 217 -17.09 -16.68 9.54
C VAL A 217 -18.30 -17.62 9.65
N ALA A 218 -18.25 -18.58 10.57
CA ALA A 218 -19.20 -19.69 10.55
C ALA A 218 -19.62 -20.22 11.92
N ASN A 219 -20.87 -20.66 12.02
CA ASN A 219 -21.46 -21.25 13.25
C ASN A 219 -21.29 -20.37 14.50
N ASN A 220 -21.48 -19.05 14.37
CA ASN A 220 -21.57 -18.16 15.51
C ASN A 220 -23.04 -17.90 15.88
N THR A 221 -23.34 -17.55 17.12
CA THR A 221 -24.60 -16.84 17.41
C THR A 221 -24.46 -15.38 16.97
N GLY A 222 -25.58 -14.72 16.70
CA GLY A 222 -25.60 -13.37 16.12
C GLY A 222 -25.35 -13.39 14.61
N ASP A 223 -25.16 -12.21 14.05
CA ASP A 223 -24.84 -11.98 12.64
C ASP A 223 -23.39 -12.39 12.35
N GLY A 224 -23.08 -12.73 11.10
CA GLY A 224 -21.75 -13.18 10.68
C GLY A 224 -20.78 -12.02 10.55
N PHE A 225 -20.86 -11.29 9.44
CA PHE A 225 -20.11 -10.05 9.22
C PHE A 225 -21.05 -8.87 9.02
N ALA A 226 -20.77 -7.78 9.72
CA ALA A 226 -21.53 -6.55 9.69
C ALA A 226 -20.63 -5.34 9.41
N THR A 227 -21.08 -4.48 8.51
CA THR A 227 -20.65 -3.07 8.50
C THR A 227 -21.58 -2.31 9.43
N ALA A 228 -21.08 -1.72 10.51
CA ALA A 228 -21.84 -0.92 11.45
C ALA A 228 -21.50 0.57 11.25
N PHE A 229 -22.51 1.45 11.12
CA PHE A 229 -22.35 2.92 11.08
C PHE A 229 -21.27 3.50 10.15
N PHE A 230 -21.15 3.02 8.91
CA PHE A 230 -20.06 3.41 8.01
C PHE A 230 -20.37 4.73 7.27
N TYR A 231 -19.70 5.83 7.63
CA TYR A 231 -19.95 7.17 7.06
C TYR A 231 -19.67 7.28 5.56
N GLY A 232 -18.78 6.45 5.03
CA GLY A 232 -18.51 6.30 3.60
C GLY A 232 -17.32 7.11 3.10
N SER A 233 -16.67 6.64 2.04
CA SER A 233 -15.35 7.10 1.59
C SER A 233 -15.18 6.92 0.08
N ASP A 234 -14.33 7.74 -0.55
CA ASP A 234 -13.92 7.59 -1.95
C ASP A 234 -12.94 6.40 -2.15
N ARG A 235 -12.43 5.80 -1.07
CA ARG A 235 -11.50 4.65 -1.16
C ARG A 235 -12.27 3.37 -1.53
N LEU A 236 -11.68 2.60 -2.43
CA LEU A 236 -12.24 1.33 -2.89
C LEU A 236 -12.15 0.25 -1.81
N SER A 237 -13.28 -0.13 -1.21
CA SER A 237 -13.36 -1.27 -0.30
C SER A 237 -13.53 -2.59 -1.07
N GLU A 238 -13.04 -3.69 -0.50
CA GLU A 238 -13.13 -5.03 -1.06
C GLU A 238 -13.61 -6.02 0.01
N ILE A 239 -14.76 -6.66 -0.25
CA ILE A 239 -15.33 -7.75 0.55
C ILE A 239 -15.46 -8.93 -0.40
N ALA A 240 -14.39 -9.74 -0.49
CA ALA A 240 -14.30 -10.75 -1.53
C ALA A 240 -13.79 -12.11 -1.04
N ASN A 241 -14.25 -13.18 -1.70
CA ASN A 241 -13.78 -14.54 -1.48
C ASN A 241 -13.98 -15.05 -0.05
N ASN A 242 -15.01 -14.61 0.66
CA ASN A 242 -15.30 -15.06 2.02
C ASN A 242 -16.34 -16.18 2.04
N ILE A 243 -16.40 -16.90 3.16
CA ILE A 243 -17.52 -17.78 3.50
C ILE A 243 -18.16 -17.28 4.80
N PHE A 244 -19.43 -16.92 4.74
CA PHE A 244 -20.27 -16.56 5.88
C PHE A 244 -21.37 -17.61 6.04
N TRP A 245 -21.29 -18.55 6.97
CA TRP A 245 -22.23 -19.68 6.95
C TRP A 245 -22.63 -20.24 8.30
N GLY A 246 -23.94 -20.47 8.45
CA GLY A 246 -24.49 -21.12 9.63
C GLY A 246 -24.46 -20.26 10.87
N ASN A 247 -24.34 -18.93 10.72
CA ASN A 247 -24.53 -18.01 11.83
C ASN A 247 -26.02 -17.95 12.19
N SER A 248 -26.37 -17.72 13.46
CA SER A 248 -27.78 -17.75 13.88
C SER A 248 -28.57 -16.52 13.43
N GLY A 249 -27.88 -15.41 13.15
CA GLY A 249 -28.40 -14.18 12.57
C GLY A 249 -28.19 -14.12 11.05
N ILE A 250 -28.03 -12.91 10.52
CA ILE A 250 -27.71 -12.67 9.11
C ILE A 250 -26.22 -12.96 8.85
N ASP A 251 -25.91 -13.81 7.88
CA ASP A 251 -24.52 -14.19 7.61
C ASP A 251 -23.69 -13.00 7.07
N LEU A 252 -24.27 -12.18 6.19
CA LEU A 252 -23.65 -11.00 5.60
C LEU A 252 -24.55 -9.77 5.71
N MET A 253 -24.15 -8.78 6.50
CA MET A 253 -24.90 -7.55 6.75
C MET A 253 -24.13 -6.32 6.24
N LEU A 254 -24.68 -5.67 5.21
CA LEU A 254 -24.09 -4.58 4.42
C LEU A 254 -25.10 -3.45 4.16
N ASN A 255 -25.91 -3.09 5.15
CA ASN A 255 -27.00 -2.13 5.02
C ASN A 255 -26.72 -0.77 5.70
N ASP A 256 -25.64 -0.64 6.48
CA ASP A 256 -25.33 0.57 7.26
C ASP A 256 -24.27 1.47 6.61
N PHE A 257 -24.23 1.49 5.27
CA PHE A 257 -23.47 2.50 4.52
C PHE A 257 -24.27 3.81 4.45
N LEU A 258 -23.77 4.86 5.10
CA LEU A 258 -24.45 6.16 5.21
C LEU A 258 -24.26 7.05 3.98
N LEU A 259 -23.16 6.88 3.24
CA LEU A 259 -22.87 7.52 1.95
C LEU A 259 -22.44 6.49 0.89
N GLN A 260 -22.29 6.92 -0.36
CA GLN A 260 -21.82 6.06 -1.44
C GLN A 260 -20.35 5.67 -1.21
N VAL A 261 -20.09 4.36 -1.10
CA VAL A 261 -18.73 3.79 -0.98
C VAL A 261 -18.47 2.92 -2.21
N PRO A 262 -17.38 3.15 -2.96
CA PRO A 262 -16.94 2.19 -3.96
C PRO A 262 -16.56 0.89 -3.24
N THR A 263 -17.39 -0.14 -3.36
CA THR A 263 -17.15 -1.42 -2.69
C THR A 263 -17.31 -2.57 -3.68
N ILE A 264 -16.25 -3.37 -3.83
CA ILE A 264 -16.30 -4.64 -4.53
C ILE A 264 -16.83 -5.68 -3.55
N VAL A 265 -18.02 -6.22 -3.81
CA VAL A 265 -18.54 -7.39 -3.09
C VAL A 265 -18.62 -8.54 -4.08
N SER A 266 -17.67 -9.47 -4.06
CA SER A 266 -17.59 -10.50 -5.09
C SER A 266 -17.15 -11.86 -4.55
N HIS A 267 -17.62 -12.92 -5.20
CA HIS A 267 -17.17 -14.29 -4.91
C HIS A 267 -17.31 -14.71 -3.42
N ASN A 268 -18.26 -14.14 -2.68
CA ASN A 268 -18.56 -14.60 -1.32
C ASN A 268 -19.53 -15.78 -1.36
N ILE A 269 -19.51 -16.63 -0.34
CA ILE A 269 -20.58 -17.59 -0.03
C ILE A 269 -21.29 -17.11 1.21
N TYR A 270 -22.62 -17.09 1.19
CA TYR A 270 -23.43 -16.81 2.37
C TYR A 270 -24.73 -17.62 2.41
N GLY A 271 -25.28 -17.85 3.60
CA GLY A 271 -26.62 -18.44 3.75
C GLY A 271 -27.72 -17.39 3.66
N THR A 272 -27.53 -16.27 4.36
CA THR A 272 -28.45 -15.13 4.41
C THR A 272 -27.71 -13.82 4.21
N VAL A 273 -28.36 -12.83 3.62
CA VAL A 273 -27.75 -11.52 3.36
C VAL A 273 -28.77 -10.41 3.54
N ASN A 274 -28.32 -9.29 4.10
CA ASN A 274 -29.02 -8.02 4.12
C ASN A 274 -28.07 -6.96 3.57
N SER A 275 -28.35 -6.37 2.42
CA SER A 275 -27.42 -5.42 1.78
C SER A 275 -28.15 -4.31 1.05
N THR A 276 -27.64 -3.08 1.18
CA THR A 276 -28.00 -1.95 0.31
C THR A 276 -27.11 -1.89 -0.93
N ILE A 277 -25.98 -2.61 -0.93
CA ILE A 277 -25.06 -2.73 -2.06
C ILE A 277 -25.55 -3.86 -2.99
N PRO A 278 -25.67 -3.61 -4.31
CA PRO A 278 -25.98 -4.66 -5.26
C PRO A 278 -24.91 -5.76 -5.25
N LEU A 279 -25.34 -7.02 -5.14
CA LEU A 279 -24.45 -8.18 -5.15
C LEU A 279 -24.41 -8.80 -6.55
N PRO A 280 -23.26 -8.81 -7.23
CA PRO A 280 -23.08 -9.53 -8.48
C PRO A 280 -23.33 -11.04 -8.33
N ALA A 281 -23.65 -11.70 -9.44
CA ALA A 281 -23.99 -13.13 -9.50
C ALA A 281 -22.83 -14.08 -9.15
N ASP A 282 -21.61 -13.57 -9.03
CA ASP A 282 -20.46 -14.33 -8.57
C ASP A 282 -20.51 -14.61 -7.05
N ASN A 283 -21.34 -13.90 -6.29
CA ASN A 283 -21.69 -14.23 -4.91
C ASN A 283 -22.71 -15.37 -4.90
N LEU A 284 -22.50 -16.36 -4.04
CA LEU A 284 -23.27 -17.60 -4.04
C LEU A 284 -24.05 -17.78 -2.73
N ILE A 285 -25.32 -18.13 -2.87
CA ILE A 285 -26.11 -18.69 -1.78
C ILE A 285 -26.05 -20.21 -1.90
N ALA A 286 -25.09 -20.82 -1.20
CA ALA A 286 -24.85 -22.25 -1.29
C ALA A 286 -24.17 -22.78 -0.02
N ASP A 287 -24.49 -24.02 0.36
CA ASP A 287 -23.79 -24.70 1.44
C ASP A 287 -22.31 -24.88 1.06
N PRO A 288 -21.35 -24.36 1.86
CA PRO A 288 -19.92 -24.53 1.61
C PRO A 288 -19.45 -25.96 1.79
N GLN A 289 -20.28 -26.88 2.31
CA GLN A 289 -19.98 -28.30 2.49
C GLN A 289 -18.69 -28.54 3.27
N PHE A 290 -18.58 -27.93 4.45
CA PHE A 290 -17.48 -28.18 5.37
C PHE A 290 -17.43 -29.67 5.75
N ILE A 291 -16.22 -30.21 5.95
CA ILE A 291 -16.03 -31.64 6.26
C ILE A 291 -16.70 -32.01 7.59
N HIS A 292 -16.30 -31.38 8.71
CA HIS A 292 -16.84 -31.67 10.04
C HIS A 292 -16.95 -30.38 10.90
N PRO A 293 -17.87 -29.46 10.56
CA PRO A 293 -17.97 -28.16 11.24
C PRO A 293 -18.32 -28.27 12.73
N LEU A 294 -19.06 -29.31 13.15
CA LEU A 294 -19.35 -29.58 14.57
C LEU A 294 -18.10 -29.93 15.40
N SER A 295 -17.02 -30.34 14.75
CA SER A 295 -15.70 -30.56 15.37
C SER A 295 -14.71 -29.44 15.01
N MET A 296 -15.21 -28.29 14.55
CA MET A 296 -14.45 -27.13 14.09
C MET A 296 -13.50 -27.39 12.91
N ASP A 297 -13.80 -28.42 12.11
CA ASP A 297 -13.08 -28.67 10.87
C ASP A 297 -13.80 -27.99 9.71
N TYR A 298 -13.40 -26.74 9.46
CA TYR A 298 -13.93 -25.88 8.39
C TYR A 298 -13.22 -26.06 7.05
N ARG A 299 -12.44 -27.13 6.87
CA ARG A 299 -11.93 -27.49 5.54
C ARG A 299 -13.08 -27.82 4.61
N LEU A 300 -12.89 -27.54 3.32
CA LEU A 300 -13.88 -27.76 2.28
C LEU A 300 -13.95 -29.25 1.90
N GLY A 301 -15.16 -29.80 1.84
CA GLY A 301 -15.39 -31.11 1.26
C GLY A 301 -15.14 -31.12 -0.25
N VAL A 302 -14.85 -32.28 -0.84
CA VAL A 302 -14.42 -32.40 -2.25
C VAL A 302 -15.47 -31.96 -3.29
N LEU A 303 -16.73 -31.79 -2.90
CA LEU A 303 -17.82 -31.30 -3.76
C LEU A 303 -18.24 -29.85 -3.43
N SER A 304 -17.49 -29.19 -2.54
CA SER A 304 -17.81 -27.85 -2.08
C SER A 304 -17.88 -26.88 -3.25
N PRO A 305 -18.92 -26.03 -3.32
CA PRO A 305 -19.00 -24.95 -4.32
C PRO A 305 -17.96 -23.85 -4.09
N ALA A 306 -17.23 -23.88 -2.96
CA ALA A 306 -16.16 -22.92 -2.66
C ALA A 306 -14.83 -23.25 -3.36
N ILE A 307 -14.64 -24.50 -3.78
CA ILE A 307 -13.37 -24.96 -4.38
C ILE A 307 -13.20 -24.40 -5.79
N ASN A 308 -12.01 -23.85 -6.10
CA ASN A 308 -11.62 -23.27 -7.38
C ASN A 308 -12.65 -22.29 -7.95
N SER A 309 -13.29 -21.51 -7.07
CA SER A 309 -14.45 -20.69 -7.43
C SER A 309 -14.34 -19.22 -7.00
N GLY A 310 -13.21 -18.83 -6.41
CA GLY A 310 -12.94 -17.46 -5.99
C GLY A 310 -12.51 -16.56 -7.15
N THR A 311 -12.34 -15.27 -6.85
CA THR A 311 -11.93 -14.27 -7.84
C THR A 311 -10.57 -14.57 -8.50
N ALA A 312 -10.43 -14.14 -9.75
CA ALA A 312 -9.17 -14.15 -10.48
C ALA A 312 -8.25 -12.97 -10.13
N PHE A 313 -8.83 -11.92 -9.54
CA PHE A 313 -8.19 -10.66 -9.21
C PHE A 313 -8.70 -10.17 -7.84
N GLN A 314 -7.77 -9.85 -6.94
CA GLN A 314 -8.06 -9.16 -5.69
C GLN A 314 -7.34 -7.82 -5.72
N PHE A 315 -7.99 -6.75 -5.28
CA PHE A 315 -7.39 -5.42 -5.26
C PHE A 315 -6.14 -5.40 -4.39
N SER A 316 -6.17 -6.07 -3.23
CA SER A 316 -5.01 -6.21 -2.34
C SER A 316 -3.99 -7.29 -2.79
N GLY A 317 -4.23 -7.94 -3.94
CA GLY A 317 -3.48 -9.10 -4.39
C GLY A 317 -3.83 -10.36 -3.61
N THR A 318 -3.52 -11.52 -4.19
CA THR A 318 -3.83 -12.81 -3.57
C THR A 318 -2.70 -13.23 -2.60
N PRO A 319 -3.00 -13.54 -1.33
CA PRO A 319 -1.99 -14.03 -0.40
C PRO A 319 -1.35 -15.34 -0.88
N GLY A 320 -0.03 -15.48 -0.73
CA GLY A 320 0.68 -16.71 -1.14
C GLY A 320 0.44 -17.93 -0.25
N ARG A 321 -0.18 -17.73 0.93
CA ARG A 321 -0.47 -18.78 1.91
C ARG A 321 -1.90 -18.67 2.44
N ASP A 322 -2.48 -19.81 2.88
CA ASP A 322 -3.78 -19.85 3.57
C ASP A 322 -3.68 -19.67 5.10
N LEU A 323 -4.81 -19.80 5.81
CA LEU A 323 -4.89 -19.71 7.27
C LEU A 323 -3.87 -20.61 7.99
N PHE A 324 -3.57 -21.80 7.47
CA PHE A 324 -2.68 -22.79 8.09
C PHE A 324 -1.29 -22.85 7.42
N GLY A 325 -0.96 -21.88 6.57
CA GLY A 325 0.34 -21.80 5.91
C GLY A 325 0.48 -22.69 4.67
N SER A 326 -0.60 -23.31 4.16
CA SER A 326 -0.58 -24.05 2.91
C SER A 326 -0.42 -23.10 1.72
N THR A 327 0.18 -23.57 0.62
CA THR A 327 0.34 -22.77 -0.60
C THR A 327 -1.02 -22.33 -1.15
N ARG A 328 -1.11 -21.06 -1.53
CA ARG A 328 -2.16 -20.53 -2.41
C ARG A 328 -1.53 -19.93 -3.66
N VAL A 329 -2.15 -20.02 -4.83
CA VAL A 329 -3.40 -20.71 -5.17
C VAL A 329 -3.13 -22.16 -5.64
N VAL A 330 -4.00 -23.10 -5.28
CA VAL A 330 -4.03 -24.48 -5.79
C VAL A 330 -5.20 -24.62 -6.76
N GLY A 331 -4.90 -25.03 -8.00
CA GLY A 331 -5.91 -25.09 -9.06
C GLY A 331 -6.09 -23.77 -9.78
N SER A 332 -7.20 -23.62 -10.48
CA SER A 332 -7.46 -22.54 -11.42
C SER A 332 -7.76 -21.21 -10.74
N ARG A 333 -8.36 -21.25 -9.56
CA ARG A 333 -8.77 -20.08 -8.77
C ARG A 333 -8.57 -20.37 -7.30
N ILE A 334 -8.38 -19.30 -6.53
CA ILE A 334 -8.35 -19.39 -5.07
C ILE A 334 -9.68 -19.97 -4.55
N ASP A 335 -9.62 -20.80 -3.51
CA ASP A 335 -10.82 -21.27 -2.83
C ASP A 335 -11.42 -20.14 -1.99
N ARG A 336 -12.76 -20.05 -1.99
CA ARG A 336 -13.46 -19.10 -1.12
C ARG A 336 -13.25 -19.52 0.34
N GLY A 337 -13.03 -18.54 1.21
CA GLY A 337 -12.79 -18.72 2.64
C GLY A 337 -11.32 -18.83 3.04
N ALA A 338 -11.10 -19.09 4.33
CA ALA A 338 -9.79 -19.00 4.97
C ALA A 338 -8.80 -20.12 4.63
N ILE A 339 -9.30 -21.27 4.16
CA ILE A 339 -8.49 -22.47 3.93
C ILE A 339 -8.50 -22.85 2.44
N GLU A 340 -7.33 -23.13 1.88
CA GLU A 340 -7.20 -23.65 0.52
C GLU A 340 -7.28 -25.18 0.55
N SER A 341 -8.07 -25.76 -0.34
CA SER A 341 -8.14 -27.20 -0.54
C SER A 341 -6.95 -27.71 -1.36
N THR A 342 -6.82 -29.03 -1.43
CA THR A 342 -5.80 -29.68 -2.27
C THR A 342 -6.31 -29.99 -3.68
N GLN A 343 -7.54 -29.57 -4.02
CA GLN A 343 -8.16 -29.89 -5.30
C GLN A 343 -7.59 -28.99 -6.39
N ASN A 344 -7.05 -29.62 -7.44
CA ASN A 344 -6.46 -28.92 -8.57
C ASN A 344 -7.19 -29.35 -9.84
N ASP A 345 -7.87 -28.39 -10.48
CA ASP A 345 -8.63 -28.54 -11.71
C ASP A 345 -7.85 -28.11 -12.97
N LEU A 346 -6.57 -27.73 -12.84
CA LEU A 346 -5.72 -27.34 -13.95
C LEU A 346 -5.30 -28.56 -14.78
N THR A 347 -5.43 -28.42 -16.10
CA THR A 347 -4.63 -29.23 -17.02
C THR A 347 -3.23 -28.63 -17.12
N SER A 348 -2.18 -29.44 -17.31
CA SER A 348 -0.81 -28.90 -17.37
C SER A 348 0.08 -29.49 -18.46
N TYR A 349 1.11 -28.74 -18.82
CA TYR A 349 2.20 -29.18 -19.66
C TYR A 349 3.54 -28.81 -19.02
N THR A 350 4.45 -29.79 -18.92
CA THR A 350 5.80 -29.56 -18.37
C THR A 350 6.81 -29.31 -19.49
N VAL A 351 7.41 -28.13 -19.47
CA VAL A 351 8.56 -27.75 -20.30
C VAL A 351 9.81 -28.46 -19.78
N THR A 352 10.51 -29.16 -20.66
CA THR A 352 11.67 -30.01 -20.30
C THR A 352 12.96 -29.64 -21.03
N THR A 353 12.88 -28.75 -22.03
CA THR A 353 14.04 -28.29 -22.81
C THR A 353 14.07 -26.77 -22.95
N THR A 354 15.27 -26.21 -23.02
CA THR A 354 15.49 -24.80 -23.39
C THR A 354 15.46 -24.55 -24.89
N SER A 355 15.47 -25.60 -25.70
CA SER A 355 15.51 -25.50 -27.16
C SER A 355 14.18 -25.03 -27.73
N ASP A 356 14.24 -24.12 -28.70
CA ASP A 356 13.11 -23.63 -29.49
C ASP A 356 13.45 -23.71 -30.98
N ASN A 357 12.56 -24.31 -31.78
CA ASN A 357 12.73 -24.42 -33.23
C ASN A 357 12.02 -23.30 -34.02
N GLY A 358 11.37 -22.36 -33.32
CA GLY A 358 10.67 -21.22 -33.88
C GLY A 358 9.40 -21.53 -34.68
N SER A 359 8.95 -22.80 -34.70
CA SER A 359 7.80 -23.21 -35.49
C SER A 359 6.51 -23.15 -34.66
N ASN A 360 5.62 -22.21 -34.99
CA ASN A 360 4.27 -22.14 -34.40
C ASN A 360 3.34 -23.26 -34.89
N VAL A 361 3.63 -23.83 -36.06
CA VAL A 361 2.85 -24.93 -36.65
C VAL A 361 3.27 -26.28 -36.05
N ALA A 362 4.57 -26.53 -35.93
CA ALA A 362 5.12 -27.78 -35.41
C ALA A 362 6.24 -27.50 -34.38
N PRO A 363 5.87 -27.00 -33.19
CA PRO A 363 6.85 -26.66 -32.17
C PRO A 363 7.61 -27.90 -31.69
N LEU A 364 8.87 -27.71 -31.30
CA LEU A 364 9.68 -28.78 -30.72
C LEU A 364 8.99 -29.35 -29.46
N ALA A 365 8.81 -30.67 -29.41
CA ALA A 365 8.23 -31.32 -28.24
C ALA A 365 9.04 -31.01 -26.97
N GLY A 366 8.33 -30.73 -25.88
CA GLY A 366 8.92 -30.36 -24.59
C GLY A 366 9.33 -28.88 -24.46
N SER A 367 9.23 -28.07 -25.52
CA SER A 367 9.54 -26.64 -25.48
C SER A 367 8.42 -25.79 -24.87
N LEU A 368 8.74 -24.54 -24.48
CA LEU A 368 7.74 -23.55 -24.06
C LEU A 368 6.72 -23.27 -25.17
N ARG A 369 7.15 -23.21 -26.43
CA ARG A 369 6.26 -23.00 -27.58
C ARG A 369 5.24 -24.13 -27.73
N ALA A 370 5.67 -25.38 -27.50
CA ALA A 370 4.75 -26.53 -27.48
C ALA A 370 3.75 -26.46 -26.31
N ALA A 371 4.21 -25.99 -25.14
CA ALA A 371 3.34 -25.79 -23.98
C ALA A 371 2.26 -24.73 -24.24
N ILE A 372 2.63 -23.59 -24.84
CA ILE A 372 1.66 -22.52 -25.20
C ILE A 372 0.68 -23.03 -26.27
N LYS A 373 1.16 -23.80 -27.25
CA LYS A 373 0.27 -24.43 -28.24
C LYS A 373 -0.76 -25.36 -27.59
N ALA A 374 -0.33 -26.15 -26.61
CA ALA A 374 -1.22 -27.02 -25.84
C ALA A 374 -2.23 -26.20 -25.01
N ALA A 375 -1.76 -25.12 -24.37
CA ALA A 375 -2.60 -24.23 -23.58
C ALA A 375 -3.72 -23.58 -24.42
N ASN A 376 -3.40 -23.09 -25.62
CA ASN A 376 -4.40 -22.51 -26.54
C ASN A 376 -5.42 -23.54 -27.08
N ALA A 377 -5.08 -24.83 -27.04
CA ALA A 377 -6.02 -25.89 -27.41
C ALA A 377 -6.89 -26.37 -26.24
N ALA A 378 -6.59 -25.92 -25.02
CA ALA A 378 -7.34 -26.31 -23.83
C ALA A 378 -8.64 -25.52 -23.71
N THR A 379 -9.70 -26.19 -23.25
CA THR A 379 -11.00 -25.58 -22.95
C THR A 379 -11.20 -25.29 -21.46
N VAL A 380 -10.19 -25.59 -20.65
CA VAL A 380 -10.16 -25.42 -19.21
C VAL A 380 -8.89 -24.63 -18.84
N PRO A 381 -8.85 -24.00 -17.66
CA PRO A 381 -7.64 -23.31 -17.19
C PRO A 381 -6.41 -24.23 -17.26
N PHE A 382 -5.29 -23.64 -17.71
CA PHE A 382 -4.11 -24.39 -18.08
C PHE A 382 -2.85 -23.89 -17.36
N GLU A 383 -2.01 -24.80 -16.87
CA GLU A 383 -0.73 -24.48 -16.25
C GLU A 383 0.46 -24.96 -17.10
N VAL A 384 1.35 -24.02 -17.44
CA VAL A 384 2.67 -24.34 -17.97
C VAL A 384 3.66 -24.45 -16.81
N ARG A 385 4.24 -25.64 -16.65
CA ARG A 385 5.22 -25.99 -15.61
C ARG A 385 6.60 -26.18 -16.22
N PHE A 386 7.65 -26.18 -15.41
CA PHE A 386 9.03 -26.30 -15.86
C PHE A 386 9.79 -27.36 -15.06
N GLN A 387 10.48 -28.26 -15.77
CA GLN A 387 11.37 -29.26 -15.20
C GLN A 387 12.55 -29.49 -16.14
N ILE A 388 13.27 -28.42 -16.43
CA ILE A 388 14.42 -28.44 -17.32
C ILE A 388 15.66 -28.88 -16.53
N SER A 389 16.51 -29.74 -17.10
CA SER A 389 17.77 -30.16 -16.49
C SER A 389 18.83 -29.05 -16.52
N GLY A 390 19.81 -29.09 -15.61
CA GLY A 390 20.95 -28.14 -15.57
C GLY A 390 21.01 -27.28 -14.31
N ALA A 391 21.92 -26.31 -14.29
CA ALA A 391 22.07 -25.35 -13.20
C ALA A 391 21.21 -24.09 -13.46
N CYS A 392 20.91 -23.31 -12.41
CA CYS A 392 20.27 -22.01 -12.56
C CYS A 392 21.32 -20.92 -12.92
N PRO A 393 20.98 -19.94 -13.77
CA PRO A 393 19.75 -19.86 -14.56
C PRO A 393 19.81 -20.72 -15.83
N ARG A 394 18.66 -21.21 -16.28
CA ARG A 394 18.48 -21.86 -17.59
C ARG A 394 17.94 -20.84 -18.57
N ILE A 395 18.63 -20.69 -19.70
CA ILE A 395 18.31 -19.66 -20.69
C ILE A 395 17.50 -20.29 -21.82
N LEU A 396 16.28 -19.80 -22.00
CA LEU A 396 15.36 -20.14 -23.08
C LEU A 396 15.44 -19.01 -24.12
N ASN A 397 16.18 -19.25 -25.20
CA ASN A 397 16.26 -18.30 -26.32
C ASN A 397 15.00 -18.43 -27.17
N VAL A 398 14.21 -17.37 -27.25
CA VAL A 398 12.97 -17.34 -28.04
C VAL A 398 13.32 -17.12 -29.51
N VAL A 399 13.06 -18.12 -30.35
CA VAL A 399 13.40 -18.06 -31.78
C VAL A 399 12.16 -17.64 -32.57
N GLY A 400 12.11 -16.37 -32.99
CA GLY A 400 10.94 -15.81 -33.67
C GLY A 400 9.71 -15.68 -32.77
N ASN A 401 8.67 -15.01 -33.27
CA ASN A 401 7.51 -14.61 -32.47
C ASN A 401 6.82 -15.80 -31.79
N MET A 402 6.64 -15.74 -30.47
CA MET A 402 5.88 -16.73 -29.71
C MET A 402 4.41 -16.76 -30.15
N LEU A 403 3.75 -17.91 -29.98
CA LEU A 403 2.29 -18.00 -30.13
C LEU A 403 1.59 -17.04 -29.17
N ASP A 404 0.54 -16.37 -29.64
CA ASP A 404 -0.38 -15.61 -28.81
C ASP A 404 -1.05 -16.50 -27.77
N ILE A 405 -1.36 -15.95 -26.59
CA ILE A 405 -2.09 -16.61 -25.52
C ILE A 405 -3.55 -16.19 -25.62
N THR A 406 -4.44 -17.18 -25.79
CA THR A 406 -5.86 -16.93 -26.11
C THR A 406 -6.85 -17.47 -25.08
N GLY A 407 -6.37 -18.22 -24.08
CA GLY A 407 -7.17 -18.81 -23.01
C GLY A 407 -6.77 -18.32 -21.62
N ASP A 408 -7.20 -19.05 -20.59
CA ASP A 408 -6.77 -18.84 -19.20
C ASP A 408 -5.52 -19.68 -18.90
N VAL A 409 -4.37 -19.01 -18.88
CA VAL A 409 -3.06 -19.67 -18.82
C VAL A 409 -2.24 -19.12 -17.66
N THR A 410 -1.77 -20.04 -16.82
CA THR A 410 -0.77 -19.76 -15.80
C THR A 410 0.60 -20.27 -16.27
N ILE A 411 1.57 -19.37 -16.43
CA ILE A 411 2.97 -19.70 -16.66
C ILE A 411 3.70 -19.71 -15.33
N ASN A 412 4.02 -20.90 -14.83
CA ASN A 412 4.49 -21.09 -13.46
C ASN A 412 5.98 -21.45 -13.38
N GLY A 413 6.85 -20.44 -13.38
CA GLY A 413 8.30 -20.60 -13.25
C GLY A 413 8.76 -21.15 -11.91
N THR A 414 7.95 -21.04 -10.85
CA THR A 414 8.29 -21.52 -9.49
C THR A 414 8.38 -23.06 -9.40
N THR A 415 7.83 -23.76 -10.39
CA THR A 415 7.92 -25.23 -10.49
C THR A 415 9.32 -25.73 -10.85
N GLN A 416 10.19 -24.86 -11.35
CA GLN A 416 11.55 -25.22 -11.71
C GLN A 416 12.44 -25.44 -10.48
N ALA A 417 13.09 -26.59 -10.41
CA ALA A 417 14.04 -26.90 -9.34
C ALA A 417 15.17 -25.84 -9.24
N GLY A 418 15.45 -25.41 -8.00
CA GLY A 418 16.40 -24.36 -7.65
C GLY A 418 15.77 -22.99 -7.43
N TRP A 419 14.48 -22.82 -7.76
CA TRP A 419 13.75 -21.59 -7.45
C TRP A 419 13.68 -21.37 -5.94
N ILE A 420 13.91 -20.12 -5.52
CA ILE A 420 13.78 -19.68 -4.14
C ILE A 420 12.88 -18.44 -4.15
N GLU A 421 11.87 -18.46 -3.29
CA GLU A 421 10.90 -17.39 -3.09
C GLU A 421 11.59 -16.09 -2.62
N ASN A 422 11.14 -14.94 -3.12
CA ASN A 422 11.51 -13.65 -2.55
C ASN A 422 10.78 -13.44 -1.21
N VAL A 423 11.52 -13.06 -0.17
CA VAL A 423 10.97 -12.87 1.18
C VAL A 423 11.15 -11.45 1.72
N GLN A 424 11.71 -10.54 0.92
CA GLN A 424 11.98 -9.14 1.29
C GLN A 424 11.07 -8.18 0.54
N TYR A 425 10.68 -7.08 1.21
CA TYR A 425 9.88 -6.02 0.60
C TYR A 425 10.75 -4.87 0.03
N THR A 426 11.94 -4.64 0.57
CA THR A 426 12.81 -3.51 0.18
C THR A 426 13.83 -3.87 -0.90
N ARG A 427 14.03 -5.16 -1.15
CA ARG A 427 14.97 -5.71 -2.13
C ARG A 427 14.43 -7.02 -2.72
N PHE A 428 15.14 -7.58 -3.69
CA PHE A 428 14.73 -8.82 -4.34
C PHE A 428 15.77 -9.93 -4.07
N ASP A 429 15.51 -10.78 -3.08
CA ASP A 429 16.40 -11.89 -2.69
C ASP A 429 15.98 -13.27 -3.24
N GLY A 430 14.90 -13.29 -4.04
CA GLY A 430 14.46 -14.49 -4.73
C GLY A 430 15.48 -15.02 -5.75
N THR A 431 15.58 -16.35 -5.86
CA THR A 431 16.37 -16.99 -6.92
C THR A 431 15.43 -17.46 -8.02
N LEU A 432 15.46 -16.81 -9.18
CA LEU A 432 14.72 -17.22 -10.36
C LEU A 432 15.61 -18.09 -11.26
N CYS A 433 15.08 -19.21 -11.76
CA CYS A 433 15.90 -20.22 -12.46
C CYS A 433 15.70 -20.28 -13.97
N LEU A 434 14.82 -19.45 -14.51
CA LEU A 434 14.42 -19.45 -15.92
C LEU A 434 14.54 -18.05 -16.49
N LEU A 435 15.41 -17.87 -17.48
CA LEU A 435 15.52 -16.65 -18.26
C LEU A 435 14.90 -16.86 -19.64
N LEU A 436 13.91 -16.04 -19.99
CA LEU A 436 13.42 -15.89 -21.35
C LEU A 436 14.22 -14.78 -22.01
N ASN A 437 15.00 -15.16 -23.03
CA ASN A 437 15.84 -14.25 -23.79
C ASN A 437 15.25 -14.04 -25.18
N GLY A 438 14.81 -12.81 -25.46
CA GLY A 438 14.21 -12.40 -26.73
C GLY A 438 15.19 -12.01 -27.81
N SER A 439 16.49 -11.91 -27.50
CA SER A 439 17.54 -11.47 -28.42
C SER A 439 18.59 -12.56 -28.63
N ASP A 440 18.92 -12.85 -29.89
CA ASP A 440 20.05 -13.70 -30.27
C ASP A 440 21.31 -12.88 -30.61
N GLY A 441 21.29 -11.57 -30.37
CA GLY A 441 22.35 -10.63 -30.73
C GLY A 441 22.29 -10.14 -32.18
N ALA A 442 21.41 -10.67 -33.03
CA ALA A 442 21.20 -10.22 -34.41
C ALA A 442 19.78 -9.69 -34.66
N SER A 443 18.79 -10.20 -33.92
CA SER A 443 17.40 -9.75 -33.96
C SER A 443 16.73 -9.92 -32.60
N SER A 444 15.72 -9.09 -32.32
CA SER A 444 14.93 -9.16 -31.09
C SER A 444 13.47 -9.45 -31.39
N THR A 445 12.93 -10.46 -30.72
CA THR A 445 11.49 -10.73 -30.76
C THR A 445 10.72 -9.64 -30.00
N PRO A 446 9.50 -9.27 -30.44
CA PRO A 446 8.74 -8.20 -29.80
C PRO A 446 8.37 -8.48 -28.33
N TRP A 447 8.06 -9.73 -28.01
CA TRP A 447 7.55 -10.14 -26.69
C TRP A 447 7.81 -11.61 -26.37
N ALA A 448 7.88 -11.94 -25.09
CA ALA A 448 7.89 -13.33 -24.61
C ALA A 448 6.47 -13.90 -24.60
N PHE A 449 5.54 -13.13 -24.06
CA PHE A 449 4.13 -13.49 -23.94
C PHE A 449 3.26 -12.33 -24.44
N HIS A 450 2.24 -12.68 -25.23
CA HIS A 450 1.30 -11.73 -25.80
C HIS A 450 -0.12 -12.25 -25.69
N VAL A 451 -1.02 -11.44 -25.13
CA VAL A 451 -2.46 -11.66 -25.21
C VAL A 451 -3.02 -10.67 -26.22
N PRO A 452 -3.47 -11.10 -27.41
CA PRO A 452 -3.89 -10.20 -28.47
C PRO A 452 -5.26 -9.59 -28.16
N SER A 453 -5.56 -8.45 -28.77
CA SER A 453 -6.84 -7.74 -28.60
C SER A 453 -8.10 -8.56 -28.93
N SER A 454 -7.98 -9.60 -29.76
CA SER A 454 -9.07 -10.53 -30.08
C SER A 454 -9.39 -11.53 -28.97
N ALA A 455 -8.52 -11.68 -27.97
CA ALA A 455 -8.65 -12.69 -26.91
C ALA A 455 -9.38 -12.13 -25.69
N SER A 456 -10.64 -11.69 -25.86
CA SER A 456 -11.42 -10.98 -24.83
C SER A 456 -11.63 -11.76 -23.52
N ASN A 457 -11.58 -13.10 -23.57
CA ASN A 457 -11.78 -13.98 -22.42
C ASN A 457 -10.46 -14.57 -21.89
N ALA A 458 -9.32 -14.14 -22.44
CA ALA A 458 -8.04 -14.64 -21.99
C ALA A 458 -7.67 -14.06 -20.62
N ARG A 459 -6.96 -14.87 -19.86
CA ARG A 459 -6.29 -14.47 -18.63
C ARG A 459 -4.88 -15.02 -18.68
N LEU A 460 -3.92 -14.20 -18.29
CA LEU A 460 -2.51 -14.59 -18.24
C LEU A 460 -1.99 -14.33 -16.84
N ALA A 461 -1.57 -15.39 -16.17
CA ALA A 461 -0.82 -15.32 -14.93
C ALA A 461 0.63 -15.74 -15.18
N VAL A 462 1.60 -14.93 -14.76
CA VAL A 462 3.04 -15.19 -14.96
C VAL A 462 3.79 -14.97 -13.66
N ARG A 463 4.56 -15.97 -13.24
CA ARG A 463 5.36 -15.90 -12.01
C ARG A 463 6.68 -16.64 -12.09
N GLY A 464 7.69 -16.13 -11.36
CA GLY A 464 8.96 -16.81 -11.13
C GLY A 464 9.89 -16.86 -12.35
N LEU A 465 9.77 -15.90 -13.29
CA LEU A 465 10.57 -15.85 -14.52
C LEU A 465 11.43 -14.58 -14.60
N MET A 466 12.57 -14.69 -15.28
CA MET A 466 13.39 -13.56 -15.72
C MET A 466 13.16 -13.28 -17.21
N PHE A 467 13.16 -12.00 -17.61
CA PHE A 467 12.95 -11.58 -19.00
C PHE A 467 13.99 -10.56 -19.47
N ALA A 468 14.60 -10.78 -20.64
CA ALA A 468 15.53 -9.85 -21.27
C ALA A 468 15.46 -9.90 -22.80
N GLY A 469 15.83 -8.80 -23.47
CA GLY A 469 16.04 -8.75 -24.92
C GLY A 469 14.80 -8.62 -25.82
N PHE A 470 13.66 -8.15 -25.30
CA PHE A 470 12.42 -7.97 -26.08
C PHE A 470 12.26 -6.55 -26.63
N SER A 471 11.86 -6.41 -27.91
CA SER A 471 11.87 -5.13 -28.63
C SER A 471 10.60 -4.27 -28.49
N ASP A 472 9.48 -4.81 -28.01
CA ASP A 472 8.27 -4.05 -27.64
C ASP A 472 8.09 -4.11 -26.12
N ALA A 473 7.70 -5.26 -25.57
CA ALA A 473 7.60 -5.50 -24.14
C ALA A 473 7.85 -6.98 -23.82
N ALA A 474 8.45 -7.31 -22.68
CA ALA A 474 8.61 -8.72 -22.31
C ALA A 474 7.24 -9.43 -22.17
N ILE A 475 6.27 -8.75 -21.56
CA ILE A 475 4.88 -9.19 -21.48
C ILE A 475 3.97 -8.11 -22.05
N LYS A 476 3.18 -8.46 -23.05
CA LYS A 476 2.25 -7.55 -23.72
C LYS A 476 0.81 -8.04 -23.60
N LEU A 477 -0.09 -7.18 -23.14
CA LEU A 477 -1.50 -7.48 -22.91
C LEU A 477 -2.35 -6.47 -23.69
N GLU A 478 -3.05 -6.92 -24.74
CA GLU A 478 -3.92 -6.08 -25.57
C GLU A 478 -5.42 -6.41 -25.41
N GLY A 479 -5.73 -7.61 -24.92
CA GLY A 479 -7.08 -8.08 -24.64
C GLY A 479 -7.08 -8.98 -23.41
N GLY A 480 -8.26 -9.47 -23.02
CA GLY A 480 -8.41 -10.25 -21.81
C GLY A 480 -8.66 -9.38 -20.58
N ASP A 481 -8.75 -10.02 -19.43
CA ASP A 481 -8.99 -9.35 -18.15
C ASP A 481 -8.39 -10.15 -16.99
N ASN A 482 -8.18 -9.50 -15.85
CA ASN A 482 -7.70 -10.15 -14.61
C ASN A 482 -6.35 -10.85 -14.76
N HIS A 483 -5.44 -10.26 -15.55
CA HIS A 483 -4.07 -10.75 -15.69
C HIS A 483 -3.29 -10.57 -14.37
N LEU A 484 -2.33 -11.46 -14.12
CA LEU A 484 -1.51 -11.44 -12.90
C LEU A 484 -0.03 -11.58 -13.24
N ILE A 485 0.74 -10.52 -13.02
CA ILE A 485 2.19 -10.51 -13.25
C ILE A 485 2.86 -10.31 -11.89
N SER A 486 3.44 -11.38 -11.32
CA SER A 486 3.91 -11.37 -9.93
C SER A 486 5.18 -12.19 -9.75
N GLY A 487 6.14 -11.74 -8.92
CA GLY A 487 7.33 -12.51 -8.58
C GLY A 487 8.29 -12.73 -9.75
N ASN A 488 8.31 -11.79 -10.70
CA ASN A 488 9.16 -11.84 -11.89
C ASN A 488 10.28 -10.80 -11.83
N GLN A 489 11.30 -11.01 -12.64
CA GLN A 489 12.39 -10.05 -12.86
C GLN A 489 12.42 -9.64 -14.33
N PHE A 490 12.52 -8.34 -14.59
CA PHE A 490 12.56 -7.77 -15.92
C PHE A 490 13.81 -6.93 -16.15
N GLY A 491 14.40 -7.11 -17.33
CA GLY A 491 15.51 -6.34 -17.90
C GLY A 491 16.90 -6.79 -17.47
N GLY A 492 17.90 -5.95 -17.77
CA GLY A 492 19.32 -6.32 -17.92
C GLY A 492 20.12 -6.63 -16.64
N ILE A 493 19.49 -7.00 -15.54
CA ILE A 493 20.20 -7.40 -14.32
C ILE A 493 20.94 -8.72 -14.60
N GLY A 494 22.25 -8.63 -14.80
CA GLY A 494 23.12 -9.78 -15.11
C GLY A 494 23.05 -10.29 -16.56
N PHE A 495 22.31 -9.64 -17.46
CA PHE A 495 22.09 -10.07 -18.85
C PHE A 495 22.27 -8.91 -19.83
N THR A 496 22.83 -9.19 -21.02
CA THR A 496 23.46 -8.18 -21.88
C THR A 496 22.53 -7.35 -22.77
N VAL A 497 21.22 -7.61 -22.80
CA VAL A 497 20.27 -6.90 -23.69
C VAL A 497 19.03 -6.46 -22.90
N PRO A 498 18.73 -5.15 -22.86
CA PRO A 498 17.56 -4.61 -22.19
C PRO A 498 16.26 -5.03 -22.90
N ASN A 499 15.13 -4.92 -22.20
CA ASN A 499 13.81 -4.90 -22.85
C ASN A 499 13.50 -3.47 -23.26
N ASN A 500 12.66 -3.26 -24.27
CA ASN A 500 12.08 -1.94 -24.50
C ASN A 500 11.11 -1.58 -23.35
N ASN A 501 10.16 -2.46 -23.01
CA ASN A 501 9.34 -2.36 -21.79
C ASN A 501 9.36 -3.68 -21.01
N ALA A 502 9.18 -3.64 -19.69
CA ALA A 502 8.96 -4.87 -18.93
C ALA A 502 7.55 -5.41 -19.17
N VAL A 503 6.53 -4.58 -18.86
CA VAL A 503 5.12 -4.94 -19.01
C VAL A 503 4.40 -3.82 -19.73
N ARG A 504 3.63 -4.18 -20.76
CA ARG A 504 2.77 -3.25 -21.50
C ARG A 504 1.33 -3.74 -21.51
N VAL A 505 0.42 -2.95 -20.95
CA VAL A 505 -1.03 -3.16 -20.96
C VAL A 505 -1.67 -2.13 -21.89
N THR A 506 -2.50 -2.55 -22.82
CA THR A 506 -3.10 -1.70 -23.84
C THR A 506 -4.42 -2.28 -24.34
N GLY A 507 -5.14 -1.53 -25.18
CA GLY A 507 -6.37 -1.97 -25.82
C GLY A 507 -7.46 -2.32 -24.81
N ASN A 508 -8.07 -3.49 -24.98
CA ASN A 508 -9.18 -3.94 -24.15
C ASN A 508 -8.73 -4.69 -22.90
N ALA A 509 -7.42 -4.82 -22.64
CA ALA A 509 -6.92 -5.44 -21.43
C ALA A 509 -7.33 -4.61 -20.20
N GLY A 510 -8.03 -5.23 -19.27
CA GLY A 510 -8.49 -4.65 -18.00
C GLY A 510 -7.88 -5.32 -16.77
N ASN A 511 -8.12 -4.72 -15.60
CA ASN A 511 -7.93 -5.28 -14.25
C ASN A 511 -6.64 -6.12 -14.10
N THR A 512 -5.51 -5.62 -14.57
CA THR A 512 -4.24 -6.33 -14.48
C THR A 512 -3.57 -6.04 -13.14
N MET A 513 -3.25 -7.08 -12.37
CA MET A 513 -2.40 -6.98 -11.19
C MET A 513 -0.94 -7.15 -11.58
N ILE A 514 -0.12 -6.13 -11.32
CA ILE A 514 1.34 -6.15 -11.48
C ILE A 514 1.96 -5.99 -10.09
N GLY A 515 2.36 -7.11 -9.49
CA GLY A 515 2.90 -7.20 -8.14
C GLY A 515 1.89 -7.77 -7.13
N GLY A 516 1.84 -7.22 -5.92
CA GLY A 516 0.89 -7.60 -4.85
C GLY A 516 1.31 -7.08 -3.45
N PHE A 517 0.35 -6.84 -2.54
CA PHE A 517 0.62 -6.15 -1.27
C PHE A 517 0.93 -7.09 -0.10
N ASP A 518 0.19 -8.19 0.05
CA ASP A 518 0.23 -9.02 1.26
C ASP A 518 1.31 -10.12 1.25
N TRP A 519 2.07 -10.23 0.16
CA TRP A 519 3.03 -11.32 -0.06
C TRP A 519 4.28 -10.84 -0.80
N ALA A 520 5.45 -10.88 -0.14
CA ALA A 520 6.73 -10.49 -0.73
C ALA A 520 7.11 -11.30 -1.98
N GLY A 521 6.65 -12.55 -2.10
CA GLY A 521 6.89 -13.37 -3.30
C GLY A 521 6.14 -12.86 -4.54
N ALA A 522 5.19 -11.92 -4.40
CA ALA A 522 4.50 -11.28 -5.51
C ALA A 522 5.27 -10.11 -6.13
N ILE A 523 6.25 -9.55 -5.44
CA ILE A 523 7.00 -8.37 -5.88
C ILE A 523 7.68 -8.66 -7.21
N ASN A 524 7.52 -7.76 -8.19
CA ASN A 524 8.34 -7.79 -9.39
C ASN A 524 9.55 -6.85 -9.23
N LEU A 525 10.69 -7.28 -9.77
CA LEU A 525 11.87 -6.45 -9.97
C LEU A 525 11.88 -5.96 -11.42
N ILE A 526 11.72 -4.66 -11.64
CA ILE A 526 11.56 -4.05 -12.97
C ILE A 526 12.67 -3.02 -13.20
N ALA A 527 13.64 -3.37 -14.03
CA ALA A 527 14.90 -2.64 -14.10
C ALA A 527 15.51 -2.67 -15.51
N GLY A 528 16.30 -1.66 -15.87
CA GLY A 528 17.13 -1.72 -17.08
C GLY A 528 16.34 -1.88 -18.38
N SER A 529 15.19 -1.21 -18.51
CA SER A 529 14.44 -1.14 -19.77
C SER A 529 14.80 0.13 -20.56
N ASP A 530 14.89 0.04 -21.89
CA ASP A 530 15.21 1.19 -22.76
C ASP A 530 14.07 2.22 -22.84
N GLY A 531 12.83 1.76 -22.65
CA GLY A 531 11.63 2.57 -22.46
C GLY A 531 11.15 2.55 -21.01
N PRO A 532 9.88 2.89 -20.74
CA PRO A 532 9.34 2.79 -19.40
C PRO A 532 9.34 1.34 -18.89
N GLY A 533 9.51 1.16 -17.58
CA GLY A 533 9.41 -0.15 -16.95
C GLY A 533 8.02 -0.75 -17.17
N VAL A 534 6.99 -0.09 -16.66
CA VAL A 534 5.58 -0.47 -16.89
C VAL A 534 4.86 0.58 -17.72
N VAL A 535 4.10 0.14 -18.71
CA VAL A 535 3.29 0.99 -19.59
C VAL A 535 1.83 0.57 -19.54
N LEU A 536 0.93 1.51 -19.22
CA LEU A 536 -0.52 1.39 -19.35
C LEU A 536 -0.98 2.38 -20.44
N ASP A 537 -1.19 1.90 -21.66
CA ASP A 537 -1.32 2.74 -22.86
C ASP A 537 -2.63 2.45 -23.59
N ASN A 538 -3.62 3.34 -23.47
CA ASN A 538 -4.98 3.17 -23.99
C ASN A 538 -5.60 1.82 -23.55
N ALA A 539 -5.29 1.37 -22.32
CA ALA A 539 -5.88 0.18 -21.72
C ALA A 539 -7.31 0.46 -21.22
N ALA A 540 -8.10 -0.59 -20.97
CA ALA A 540 -9.46 -0.46 -20.47
C ALA A 540 -9.54 0.17 -19.08
N GLY A 541 -8.45 0.11 -18.31
CA GLY A 541 -8.33 0.65 -16.96
C GLY A 541 -8.45 -0.43 -15.86
N GLY A 542 -8.51 0.01 -14.61
CA GLY A 542 -8.66 -0.89 -13.45
C GLY A 542 -7.39 -1.64 -13.05
N SER A 543 -6.24 -1.37 -13.68
CA SER A 543 -5.01 -2.07 -13.36
C SER A 543 -4.43 -1.61 -12.03
N VAL A 544 -3.82 -2.54 -11.30
CA VAL A 544 -3.17 -2.29 -10.02
C VAL A 544 -1.68 -2.61 -10.15
N LEU A 545 -0.85 -1.59 -9.94
CA LEU A 545 0.60 -1.75 -9.77
C LEU A 545 0.88 -1.67 -8.28
N GLY A 546 1.10 -2.82 -7.66
CA GLY A 546 1.27 -2.94 -6.21
C GLY A 546 2.65 -3.44 -5.83
N ASN A 547 3.38 -2.68 -5.02
CA ASN A 547 4.57 -3.17 -4.30
C ASN A 547 5.71 -3.70 -5.21
N ASN A 548 5.98 -3.03 -6.32
CA ASN A 548 7.08 -3.39 -7.20
C ASN A 548 8.37 -2.63 -6.84
N LEU A 549 9.53 -3.23 -7.16
CA LEU A 549 10.83 -2.58 -7.11
C LEU A 549 11.22 -2.14 -8.52
N ILE A 550 11.24 -0.83 -8.76
CA ILE A 550 11.37 -0.25 -10.10
C ILE A 550 12.63 0.64 -10.17
N GLY A 551 13.55 0.27 -11.07
CA GLY A 551 14.78 1.01 -11.34
C GLY A 551 15.97 0.63 -10.45
N PHE A 552 15.89 -0.49 -9.73
CA PHE A 552 16.93 -1.00 -8.83
C PHE A 552 17.49 -2.34 -9.32
N GLN A 553 18.73 -2.65 -8.95
CA GLN A 553 19.23 -4.02 -8.98
C GLN A 553 18.61 -4.84 -7.83
N THR A 554 18.94 -6.14 -7.74
CA THR A 554 18.39 -7.06 -6.72
C THR A 554 18.67 -6.62 -5.27
N ASP A 555 19.68 -5.79 -5.03
CA ASP A 555 20.02 -5.26 -3.71
C ASP A 555 19.06 -4.15 -3.22
N GLY A 556 18.17 -3.66 -4.08
CA GLY A 556 17.25 -2.56 -3.75
C GLY A 556 17.92 -1.18 -3.69
N VAL A 557 19.19 -1.07 -4.05
CA VAL A 557 19.99 0.16 -3.91
C VAL A 557 20.68 0.54 -5.22
N THR A 558 21.39 -0.40 -5.85
CA THR A 558 22.19 -0.11 -7.03
C THR A 558 21.29 0.27 -8.19
N ALA A 559 21.65 1.35 -8.90
CA ALA A 559 20.86 1.87 -10.01
C ALA A 559 20.78 0.88 -11.19
N ALA A 560 19.57 0.76 -11.75
CA ALA A 560 19.28 -0.01 -12.95
C ALA A 560 18.16 0.70 -13.74
N PRO A 561 18.47 1.85 -14.36
CA PRO A 561 17.49 2.82 -14.82
C PRO A 561 16.51 2.23 -15.84
N ASN A 562 15.26 2.69 -15.77
CA ASN A 562 14.31 2.65 -16.88
C ASN A 562 14.16 4.08 -17.43
N GLN A 563 13.60 4.28 -18.63
CA GLN A 563 13.32 5.63 -19.12
C GLN A 563 12.39 6.41 -18.18
N ASN A 564 11.23 5.81 -17.88
CA ASN A 564 10.34 6.21 -16.80
C ASN A 564 10.10 4.96 -15.95
N GLY A 565 9.83 5.11 -14.65
CA GLY A 565 9.43 3.96 -13.83
C GLY A 565 8.11 3.38 -14.32
N VAL A 566 7.08 4.23 -14.32
CA VAL A 566 5.72 3.91 -14.76
C VAL A 566 5.21 4.96 -15.75
N TYR A 567 4.58 4.52 -16.83
CA TYR A 567 3.93 5.40 -17.80
C TYR A 567 2.46 5.04 -18.01
N VAL A 568 1.55 5.95 -17.69
CA VAL A 568 0.11 5.87 -17.93
C VAL A 568 -0.27 6.84 -19.05
N PHE A 569 -0.78 6.32 -20.15
CA PHE A 569 -1.23 7.09 -21.30
C PHE A 569 -2.68 6.76 -21.66
N ASN A 570 -3.58 7.73 -21.58
CA ASN A 570 -5.01 7.55 -21.91
C ASN A 570 -5.68 6.32 -21.25
N SER A 571 -5.20 5.89 -20.08
CA SER A 571 -5.74 4.74 -19.35
C SER A 571 -6.41 5.23 -18.05
N PRO A 572 -7.71 4.96 -17.84
CA PRO A 572 -8.43 5.44 -16.66
C PRO A 572 -8.33 4.48 -15.47
N SER A 573 -8.64 4.99 -14.27
CA SER A 573 -8.96 4.19 -13.09
C SER A 573 -7.91 3.15 -12.69
N ASN A 574 -6.62 3.47 -12.83
CA ASN A 574 -5.53 2.60 -12.37
C ASN A 574 -5.03 3.02 -10.99
N SER A 575 -4.61 2.05 -10.19
CA SER A 575 -4.02 2.28 -8.87
C SER A 575 -2.54 1.93 -8.88
N ILE A 576 -1.70 2.92 -8.58
CA ILE A 576 -0.25 2.78 -8.46
C ILE A 576 0.08 2.98 -6.98
N MET A 577 0.35 1.89 -6.27
CA MET A 577 0.46 1.94 -4.81
C MET A 577 1.63 1.13 -4.25
N TYR A 578 2.22 1.63 -3.17
CA TYR A 578 3.29 0.95 -2.43
C TYR A 578 4.54 0.58 -3.25
N ASN A 579 4.74 1.16 -4.44
CA ASN A 579 5.92 0.86 -5.25
C ASN A 579 7.13 1.64 -4.75
N SER A 580 8.31 1.03 -4.85
CA SER A 580 9.60 1.73 -4.72
C SER A 580 10.11 2.06 -6.12
N ILE A 581 10.19 3.36 -6.44
CA ILE A 581 10.49 3.85 -7.79
C ILE A 581 11.67 4.83 -7.72
N GLY A 582 12.80 4.44 -8.28
CA GLY A 582 13.99 5.28 -8.31
C GLY A 582 14.80 5.12 -9.57
N ASN A 583 15.85 5.94 -9.69
CA ASN A 583 16.84 5.86 -10.76
C ASN A 583 16.27 5.95 -12.19
N SER A 584 15.10 6.55 -12.41
CA SER A 584 14.57 6.72 -13.77
C SER A 584 15.35 7.80 -14.53
N ASP A 585 15.56 7.62 -15.83
CA ASP A 585 16.21 8.63 -16.69
C ASP A 585 15.32 9.87 -16.92
N SER A 586 14.02 9.76 -16.62
CA SER A 586 13.03 10.84 -16.68
C SER A 586 12.17 10.82 -15.42
N ALA A 587 10.84 10.80 -15.54
CA ALA A 587 9.96 10.81 -14.38
C ALA A 587 9.88 9.45 -13.69
N GLY A 588 9.66 9.46 -12.37
CA GLY A 588 9.33 8.23 -11.64
C GLY A 588 8.00 7.66 -12.15
N ILE A 589 6.96 8.50 -12.14
CA ILE A 589 5.63 8.20 -12.69
C ILE A 589 5.23 9.30 -13.68
N LEU A 590 4.88 8.91 -14.91
CA LEU A 590 4.33 9.79 -15.92
C LEU A 590 2.87 9.43 -16.19
N ILE A 591 1.96 10.40 -16.08
CA ILE A 591 0.54 10.29 -16.41
C ILE A 591 0.21 11.29 -17.50
N SER A 592 -0.31 10.81 -18.62
CA SER A 592 -0.41 11.58 -19.85
C SER A 592 -1.69 11.28 -20.62
N GLY A 593 -2.21 12.30 -21.30
CA GLY A 593 -3.34 12.15 -22.20
C GLY A 593 -4.69 12.35 -21.51
N SER A 594 -5.64 12.90 -22.28
CA SER A 594 -6.94 13.33 -21.77
C SER A 594 -7.86 12.20 -21.30
N GLY A 595 -7.54 10.95 -21.64
CA GLY A 595 -8.21 9.72 -21.17
C GLY A 595 -7.58 9.12 -19.90
N ALA A 596 -6.44 9.64 -19.42
CA ALA A 596 -5.85 9.21 -18.16
C ALA A 596 -6.57 9.88 -16.98
N THR A 597 -7.74 9.34 -16.64
CA THR A 597 -8.66 9.92 -15.64
C THR A 597 -8.93 9.00 -14.47
N GLY A 598 -9.09 9.54 -13.26
CA GLY A 598 -9.46 8.72 -12.09
C GLY A 598 -8.33 7.80 -11.62
N ASN A 599 -7.08 8.09 -11.98
CA ASN A 599 -5.93 7.31 -11.52
C ASN A 599 -5.60 7.68 -10.06
N VAL A 600 -5.07 6.71 -9.31
CA VAL A 600 -4.68 6.88 -7.91
C VAL A 600 -3.20 6.56 -7.74
N VAL A 601 -2.45 7.48 -7.15
CA VAL A 601 -1.04 7.33 -6.80
C VAL A 601 -0.91 7.52 -5.29
N GLN A 602 -0.70 6.45 -4.54
CA GLN A 602 -0.71 6.48 -3.07
C GLN A 602 0.36 5.58 -2.46
N ASN A 603 0.92 5.98 -1.31
CA ASN A 603 1.88 5.18 -0.54
C ASN A 603 3.14 4.75 -1.32
N ASN A 604 3.48 5.40 -2.43
CA ASN A 604 4.69 5.08 -3.18
C ASN A 604 5.89 5.81 -2.57
N VAL A 605 7.07 5.21 -2.74
CA VAL A 605 8.36 5.83 -2.41
C VAL A 605 9.07 6.14 -3.72
N ILE A 606 9.29 7.42 -3.99
CA ILE A 606 9.74 7.93 -5.28
C ILE A 606 11.01 8.77 -5.10
N GLY A 607 12.09 8.33 -5.73
CA GLY A 607 13.39 9.00 -5.76
C GLY A 607 14.34 8.62 -4.60
N MET A 608 13.95 7.63 -3.79
CA MET A 608 14.72 7.12 -2.65
C MET A 608 14.68 5.58 -2.61
N SER A 609 15.72 4.95 -2.06
CA SER A 609 15.71 3.52 -1.72
C SER A 609 15.18 3.31 -0.30
N LEU A 610 14.48 2.21 -0.10
CA LEU A 610 13.97 1.75 1.19
C LEU A 610 14.99 0.94 1.99
N GLU A 611 16.16 0.63 1.43
CA GLU A 611 17.21 -0.08 2.17
C GLU A 611 17.95 0.88 3.11
N SER A 612 17.99 0.51 4.40
CA SER A 612 18.56 1.32 5.47
C SER A 612 20.00 1.77 5.18
N GLY A 613 20.25 3.08 5.31
CA GLY A 613 21.57 3.69 5.13
C GLY A 613 21.89 4.16 3.71
N TYR A 614 20.99 3.99 2.75
CA TYR A 614 21.21 4.34 1.34
C TYR A 614 20.06 5.18 0.75
N PRO A 615 19.95 6.49 1.07
CA PRO A 615 18.72 7.24 0.79
C PRO A 615 18.57 7.74 -0.65
N SER A 616 19.57 7.64 -1.52
CA SER A 616 19.52 8.30 -2.83
C SER A 616 19.22 7.33 -3.97
N ALA A 617 18.11 7.56 -4.68
CA ALA A 617 17.73 6.85 -5.90
C ALA A 617 17.08 7.81 -6.91
N VAL A 618 17.78 8.89 -7.22
CA VAL A 618 17.29 10.06 -7.98
C VAL A 618 16.62 9.64 -9.30
N ASN A 619 15.36 10.03 -9.49
CA ASN A 619 14.80 10.13 -10.84
C ASN A 619 15.24 11.46 -11.46
N HIS A 620 15.69 11.48 -12.70
CA HIS A 620 16.26 12.69 -13.30
C HIS A 620 15.21 13.75 -13.71
N GLY A 621 13.92 13.36 -13.79
CA GLY A 621 12.78 14.24 -14.01
C GLY A 621 11.96 14.49 -12.73
N ALA A 622 10.67 14.76 -12.89
CA ALA A 622 9.76 14.90 -11.75
C ALA A 622 9.47 13.55 -11.07
N GLY A 623 9.10 13.57 -9.80
CA GLY A 623 8.64 12.35 -9.12
C GLY A 623 7.37 11.80 -9.77
N VAL A 624 6.34 12.66 -9.85
CA VAL A 624 5.09 12.42 -10.57
C VAL A 624 4.85 13.55 -11.57
N LEU A 625 4.65 13.22 -12.84
CA LEU A 625 4.42 14.17 -13.92
C LEU A 625 3.06 13.95 -14.58
N MET A 626 2.24 14.99 -14.64
CA MET A 626 0.95 15.02 -15.33
C MET A 626 0.97 15.96 -16.55
N MET A 627 0.56 15.46 -17.71
CA MET A 627 0.60 16.23 -18.96
C MET A 627 -0.48 15.83 -19.97
N PHE A 628 -0.59 16.61 -21.05
CA PHE A 628 -1.48 16.38 -22.19
C PHE A 628 -2.94 16.06 -21.83
N GLY A 629 -3.49 16.74 -20.83
CA GLY A 629 -4.88 16.67 -20.40
C GLY A 629 -5.19 15.61 -19.35
N ALA A 630 -4.17 14.96 -18.76
CA ALA A 630 -4.33 14.09 -17.59
C ALA A 630 -5.05 14.85 -16.46
N ARG A 631 -6.13 14.27 -15.93
CA ARG A 631 -7.10 14.96 -15.06
C ARG A 631 -7.74 14.02 -14.06
N ASN A 632 -8.35 14.55 -13.01
CA ASN A 632 -9.04 13.77 -11.98
C ASN A 632 -8.14 12.66 -11.40
N THR A 633 -6.83 12.91 -11.30
CA THR A 633 -5.88 11.99 -10.66
C THR A 633 -5.77 12.37 -9.19
N THR A 634 -5.78 11.37 -8.31
CA THR A 634 -5.47 11.55 -6.89
C THR A 634 -4.02 11.16 -6.64
N VAL A 635 -3.20 12.11 -6.20
CA VAL A 635 -1.83 11.89 -5.74
C VAL A 635 -1.81 12.15 -4.23
N GLY A 636 -1.72 11.10 -3.44
CA GLY A 636 -1.85 11.14 -1.99
C GLY A 636 -3.30 11.05 -1.53
N ALA A 637 -3.74 11.91 -0.62
CA ALA A 637 -5.01 11.74 0.08
C ALA A 637 -6.29 12.01 -0.73
N SER A 638 -7.39 11.38 -0.28
CA SER A 638 -8.75 11.69 -0.73
C SER A 638 -9.15 13.11 -0.29
N LEU A 639 -10.23 13.68 -0.85
CA LEU A 639 -10.59 15.10 -0.61
C LEU A 639 -10.84 15.40 0.86
N ASN A 640 -11.44 14.45 1.57
CA ASN A 640 -11.80 14.58 2.98
C ASN A 640 -10.85 13.75 3.87
N GLY A 641 -9.81 13.18 3.27
CA GLY A 641 -8.88 12.27 3.92
C GLY A 641 -7.52 12.86 4.25
N SER A 642 -6.79 12.13 5.08
CA SER A 642 -5.40 12.44 5.46
C SER A 642 -4.45 11.29 5.15
N GLY A 643 -4.94 10.21 4.54
CA GLY A 643 -4.18 9.01 4.25
C GLY A 643 -3.64 8.88 2.84
N GLY A 644 -2.79 7.88 2.61
CA GLY A 644 -2.27 7.56 1.27
C GLY A 644 -1.01 8.31 0.83
N ASP A 645 -0.30 8.94 1.76
CA ASP A 645 0.85 9.80 1.50
C ASP A 645 1.93 9.12 0.66
N ASN A 646 2.31 9.73 -0.46
CA ASN A 646 3.54 9.34 -1.16
C ASN A 646 4.74 10.03 -0.51
N LEU A 647 5.87 9.34 -0.46
CA LEU A 647 7.17 9.92 -0.17
C LEU A 647 7.89 10.22 -1.48
N ILE A 648 8.04 11.50 -1.82
CA ILE A 648 8.54 11.97 -3.11
C ILE A 648 9.73 12.90 -2.88
N THR A 649 10.95 12.36 -2.98
CA THR A 649 12.17 13.09 -2.60
C THR A 649 13.29 12.88 -3.59
N LEU A 650 14.27 13.81 -3.59
CA LEU A 650 15.52 13.71 -4.35
C LEU A 650 15.33 13.62 -5.87
N ASN A 651 14.18 14.03 -6.42
CA ASN A 651 13.96 14.02 -7.86
C ASN A 651 14.64 15.23 -8.53
N GLY A 652 15.09 15.04 -9.77
CA GLY A 652 15.78 16.04 -10.59
C GLY A 652 14.89 17.17 -11.12
N GLY A 653 13.57 17.04 -10.98
CA GLY A 653 12.56 18.08 -11.23
C GLY A 653 11.66 18.31 -10.02
N PRO A 654 10.44 18.85 -10.19
CA PRO A 654 9.47 18.96 -9.11
C PRO A 654 9.04 17.61 -8.53
N GLY A 655 8.54 17.60 -7.30
CA GLY A 655 7.97 16.41 -6.68
C GLY A 655 6.75 15.91 -7.45
N VAL A 656 5.68 16.71 -7.45
CA VAL A 656 4.50 16.52 -8.29
C VAL A 656 4.36 17.70 -9.24
N TRP A 657 4.38 17.43 -10.55
CA TRP A 657 4.29 18.46 -11.58
C TRP A 657 3.08 18.25 -12.48
N VAL A 658 2.14 19.21 -12.48
CA VAL A 658 1.07 19.28 -13.47
C VAL A 658 1.50 20.29 -14.53
N SER A 659 2.09 19.80 -15.62
CA SER A 659 2.69 20.65 -16.66
C SER A 659 1.69 21.62 -17.31
N THR A 660 2.18 22.58 -18.10
CA THR A 660 1.34 23.51 -18.90
C THR A 660 0.26 22.85 -19.76
N SER A 661 0.46 21.58 -20.13
CA SER A 661 -0.50 20.80 -20.91
C SER A 661 -1.38 19.88 -20.07
N GLY A 662 -1.18 19.83 -18.75
CA GLY A 662 -1.96 19.01 -17.83
C GLY A 662 -3.43 19.47 -17.71
N GLY A 663 -4.27 18.56 -17.26
CA GLY A 663 -5.70 18.81 -17.05
C GLY A 663 -6.03 19.36 -15.67
N THR A 664 -7.32 19.37 -15.35
CA THR A 664 -7.90 19.88 -14.09
C THR A 664 -8.30 18.75 -13.13
N GLY A 665 -8.71 19.10 -11.92
CA GLY A 665 -9.22 18.15 -10.93
C GLY A 665 -8.16 17.18 -10.39
N ASN A 666 -6.88 17.45 -10.61
CA ASN A 666 -5.81 16.62 -10.06
C ASN A 666 -5.60 16.99 -8.59
N ARG A 667 -6.05 16.11 -7.71
CA ARG A 667 -6.00 16.26 -6.26
C ARG A 667 -4.63 15.85 -5.75
N ILE A 668 -3.91 16.75 -5.10
CA ILE A 668 -2.52 16.54 -4.68
C ILE A 668 -2.42 16.86 -3.18
N LEU A 669 -2.75 15.89 -2.33
CA LEU A 669 -2.94 16.09 -0.88
C LEU A 669 -2.05 15.14 -0.07
N GLY A 670 -1.60 15.54 1.11
CA GLY A 670 -0.94 14.65 2.08
C GLY A 670 0.50 14.20 1.73
N ASN A 671 0.95 14.39 0.48
CA ASN A 671 2.27 13.90 0.06
C ASN A 671 3.42 14.52 0.87
N THR A 672 4.35 13.69 1.33
CA THR A 672 5.65 14.14 1.82
C THR A 672 6.57 14.33 0.63
N SER A 673 6.86 15.59 0.29
CA SER A 673 7.67 15.94 -0.88
C SER A 673 8.68 17.04 -0.56
N TYR A 674 9.97 16.68 -0.57
CA TYR A 674 11.08 17.55 -0.17
C TYR A 674 12.39 17.14 -0.85
N ALA A 675 13.39 18.02 -0.82
CA ALA A 675 14.71 17.84 -1.43
C ALA A 675 14.67 17.48 -2.92
N ASN A 676 13.61 17.89 -3.61
CA ASN A 676 13.52 17.83 -5.06
C ASN A 676 14.21 19.07 -5.64
N GLN A 677 14.71 18.99 -6.87
CA GLN A 677 15.35 20.14 -7.51
C GLN A 677 14.34 21.21 -7.98
N GLY A 678 13.04 20.87 -8.03
CA GLY A 678 11.93 21.80 -8.23
C GLY A 678 10.98 21.86 -7.02
N LEU A 679 9.82 22.49 -7.20
CA LEU A 679 8.81 22.61 -6.14
C LEU A 679 8.25 21.26 -5.69
N ALA A 680 7.74 21.19 -4.47
CA ALA A 680 7.01 20.01 -3.97
C ALA A 680 5.75 19.73 -4.83
N ILE A 681 5.00 20.79 -5.14
CA ILE A 681 3.85 20.78 -6.04
C ILE A 681 3.99 21.97 -6.98
N ASP A 682 3.99 21.69 -8.29
CA ASP A 682 4.25 22.64 -9.37
C ASP A 682 3.13 22.59 -10.41
N LEU A 683 2.65 23.75 -10.85
CA LEU A 683 1.60 23.89 -11.87
C LEU A 683 2.12 24.74 -13.03
N GLY A 684 2.09 24.18 -14.24
CA GLY A 684 2.42 24.91 -15.45
C GLY A 684 3.88 24.76 -15.86
N VAL A 685 4.58 25.89 -15.96
CA VAL A 685 6.00 25.89 -16.32
C VAL A 685 6.79 25.64 -15.04
N ALA A 686 7.75 24.71 -15.08
CA ALA A 686 8.54 24.37 -13.90
C ALA A 686 9.13 25.62 -13.22
N GLY A 687 8.90 25.72 -11.91
CA GLY A 687 9.14 26.90 -11.10
C GLY A 687 7.84 27.52 -10.57
N GLY A 688 7.97 28.41 -9.59
CA GLY A 688 6.82 29.05 -8.93
C GLY A 688 5.98 29.89 -9.88
N THR A 689 4.68 29.57 -9.93
CA THR A 689 3.66 30.38 -10.58
C THR A 689 3.13 31.42 -9.60
N GLU A 690 2.92 32.66 -10.05
CA GLU A 690 2.29 33.69 -9.21
C GLU A 690 0.76 33.56 -9.20
N ASN A 691 0.14 33.87 -8.06
CA ASN A 691 -1.32 33.93 -7.95
C ASN A 691 -1.93 34.93 -8.94
N GLN A 692 -3.03 34.54 -9.57
CA GLN A 692 -3.73 35.32 -10.59
C GLN A 692 -4.98 36.00 -10.03
N ALA A 693 -5.44 37.09 -10.64
CA ALA A 693 -6.69 37.74 -10.20
C ALA A 693 -7.94 36.88 -10.46
N ASN A 694 -7.92 36.06 -11.51
CA ASN A 694 -9.01 35.16 -11.90
C ASN A 694 -8.42 33.80 -12.32
N PRO A 695 -8.08 32.91 -11.38
CA PRO A 695 -7.71 31.54 -11.72
C PRO A 695 -8.90 30.84 -12.39
N GLY A 696 -8.65 29.91 -13.30
CA GLY A 696 -9.71 29.21 -14.04
C GLY A 696 -9.30 28.48 -15.31
N VAL A 697 -8.09 28.75 -15.85
CA VAL A 697 -7.61 28.16 -17.11
C VAL A 697 -6.19 27.63 -16.94
N GLY A 698 -5.96 26.39 -17.37
CA GLY A 698 -4.67 25.72 -17.28
C GLY A 698 -4.69 24.50 -16.36
N PRO A 699 -3.52 23.93 -16.04
CA PRO A 699 -3.41 22.78 -15.16
C PRO A 699 -3.99 23.10 -13.78
N ASN A 700 -4.89 22.24 -13.27
CA ASN A 700 -5.66 22.50 -12.05
C ASN A 700 -6.30 23.90 -12.00
N ALA A 701 -6.76 24.39 -13.15
CA ALA A 701 -7.32 25.73 -13.29
C ALA A 701 -6.35 26.86 -12.85
N LEU A 702 -5.05 26.57 -12.74
CA LEU A 702 -4.05 27.42 -12.08
C LEU A 702 -4.52 27.91 -10.71
N GLN A 703 -5.08 26.99 -9.92
CA GLN A 703 -5.59 27.26 -8.59
C GLN A 703 -4.57 28.05 -7.77
N ASN A 704 -4.98 29.22 -7.30
CA ASN A 704 -4.15 30.06 -6.45
C ASN A 704 -3.87 29.38 -5.10
N TYR A 705 -2.64 29.51 -4.62
CA TYR A 705 -2.23 29.05 -3.29
C TYR A 705 -2.57 30.09 -2.22
N PRO A 706 -2.81 29.68 -0.96
CA PRO A 706 -2.97 30.61 0.16
C PRO A 706 -1.68 31.37 0.45
N LEU A 707 -1.79 32.65 0.76
CA LEU A 707 -0.70 33.46 1.29
C LEU A 707 -0.76 33.42 2.82
N ALA A 708 0.19 32.71 3.43
CA ALA A 708 0.36 32.71 4.88
C ALA A 708 0.97 34.05 5.32
N MET A 709 0.30 34.74 6.24
CA MET A 709 0.73 36.05 6.76
C MET A 709 1.37 35.94 8.15
N SER A 710 0.90 34.98 8.96
CA SER A 710 1.52 34.67 10.24
C SER A 710 1.22 33.23 10.64
N ALA A 711 2.25 32.55 11.14
CA ALA A 711 2.16 31.27 11.79
C ALA A 711 2.76 31.36 13.21
N ILE A 712 1.95 31.10 14.23
CA ILE A 712 2.34 31.23 15.64
C ILE A 712 2.09 29.90 16.35
N SER A 713 3.16 29.29 16.85
CA SER A 713 3.07 28.16 17.76
C SER A 713 2.52 28.65 19.10
N VAL A 714 1.33 28.19 19.45
CA VAL A 714 0.58 28.50 20.67
C VAL A 714 0.39 27.22 21.49
N PRO A 715 0.04 27.29 22.79
CA PRO A 715 -0.21 26.09 23.58
C PRO A 715 -1.30 25.16 23.03
N ALA A 716 -2.26 25.71 22.27
CA ALA A 716 -3.35 24.97 21.64
C ALA A 716 -3.00 24.38 20.25
N GLY A 717 -1.78 24.59 19.75
CA GLY A 717 -1.32 24.12 18.43
C GLY A 717 -0.69 25.23 17.58
N LEU A 718 -1.07 25.31 16.31
CA LEU A 718 -0.54 26.28 15.35
C LEU A 718 -1.62 27.26 14.92
N SER A 719 -1.53 28.51 15.38
CA SER A 719 -2.41 29.60 14.94
C SER A 719 -1.92 30.14 13.60
N LEU A 720 -2.82 30.16 12.61
CA LEU A 720 -2.55 30.54 11.24
C LEU A 720 -3.44 31.69 10.82
N THR A 721 -2.83 32.73 10.26
CA THR A 721 -3.57 33.81 9.57
C THR A 721 -3.08 33.97 8.15
N GLY A 722 -4.00 34.25 7.25
CA GLY A 722 -3.66 34.43 5.84
C GLY A 722 -4.86 34.74 4.98
N VAL A 723 -4.60 34.77 3.67
CA VAL A 723 -5.59 35.07 2.64
C VAL A 723 -5.52 34.06 1.51
N LEU A 724 -6.69 33.70 0.99
CA LEU A 724 -6.84 33.03 -0.30
C LEU A 724 -7.68 33.93 -1.20
N ASN A 725 -7.12 34.30 -2.36
CA ASN A 725 -7.89 34.90 -3.44
C ASN A 725 -8.03 33.86 -4.54
N SER A 726 -9.23 33.34 -4.78
CA SER A 726 -9.49 32.29 -5.77
C SER A 726 -10.93 32.36 -6.29
N THR A 727 -11.47 31.28 -6.86
CA THR A 727 -12.82 31.20 -7.42
C THR A 727 -13.87 31.71 -6.41
N PRO A 728 -14.77 32.65 -6.78
CA PRO A 728 -15.79 33.18 -5.88
C PRO A 728 -16.78 32.15 -5.32
N ASN A 729 -17.27 32.37 -4.11
CA ASN A 729 -18.29 31.53 -3.44
C ASN A 729 -17.96 30.04 -3.46
N THR A 730 -16.69 29.70 -3.31
CA THR A 730 -16.19 28.32 -3.43
C THR A 730 -15.56 27.88 -2.13
N LEU A 731 -15.89 26.66 -1.70
CA LEU A 731 -15.28 26.00 -0.56
C LEU A 731 -13.92 25.43 -0.98
N PHE A 732 -12.90 25.71 -0.19
CA PHE A 732 -11.55 25.19 -0.35
C PHE A 732 -11.12 24.47 0.92
N ARG A 733 -10.49 23.32 0.75
CA ARG A 733 -9.64 22.71 1.77
C ARG A 733 -8.27 23.36 1.72
N ILE A 734 -7.76 23.74 2.89
CA ILE A 734 -6.41 24.27 3.09
C ILE A 734 -5.59 23.22 3.83
N ASP A 735 -4.51 22.74 3.20
CA ASP A 735 -3.56 21.83 3.85
C ASP A 735 -2.30 22.58 4.24
N ALA A 736 -1.87 22.40 5.49
CA ALA A 736 -0.65 22.96 6.03
C ALA A 736 0.44 21.90 6.09
N TYR A 737 1.63 22.27 5.61
CA TYR A 737 2.79 21.40 5.58
C TYR A 737 3.94 22.05 6.34
N ARG A 738 4.60 21.26 7.20
CA ARG A 738 5.86 21.62 7.81
C ARG A 738 6.94 21.59 6.73
N SER A 739 7.83 22.57 6.80
CA SER A 739 9.05 22.59 6.03
C SER A 739 10.29 22.81 6.90
N ASN A 740 11.39 22.15 6.54
CA ASN A 740 12.67 22.29 7.23
C ASN A 740 13.43 23.57 6.83
N GLY A 741 12.96 24.26 5.80
CA GLY A 741 13.54 25.48 5.27
C GLY A 741 12.72 26.00 4.10
N CYS A 742 13.20 27.05 3.44
CA CYS A 742 12.61 27.44 2.16
C CYS A 742 13.28 26.68 1.03
N GLY A 743 12.47 26.01 0.21
CA GLY A 743 12.89 25.30 -0.99
C GLY A 743 13.06 26.24 -2.19
N PRO A 744 13.06 25.68 -3.41
CA PRO A 744 13.10 26.45 -4.65
C PRO A 744 12.03 27.56 -4.69
N ASP A 745 12.37 28.69 -5.31
CA ASP A 745 11.53 29.89 -5.44
C ASP A 745 10.97 30.47 -4.13
N ALA A 746 11.70 30.25 -3.02
CA ALA A 746 11.30 30.66 -1.67
C ALA A 746 9.92 30.11 -1.25
N ARG A 747 9.52 28.99 -1.84
CA ARG A 747 8.34 28.21 -1.46
C ARG A 747 8.69 27.25 -0.35
N ALA A 748 7.69 26.85 0.43
CA ALA A 748 7.90 25.78 1.40
C ALA A 748 8.06 24.44 0.68
N GLU A 749 8.71 23.49 1.33
CA GLU A 749 8.60 22.07 0.98
C GLU A 749 7.47 21.41 1.78
N SER A 750 7.16 20.16 1.45
CA SER A 750 6.22 19.33 2.21
C SER A 750 6.98 18.24 2.98
N ASN A 751 7.66 18.60 4.08
CA ASN A 751 8.41 17.62 4.89
C ASN A 751 7.50 16.79 5.83
N ALA A 752 6.34 17.32 6.22
CA ALA A 752 5.32 16.60 6.97
C ALA A 752 3.98 17.34 6.91
N VAL A 753 2.87 16.61 6.92
CA VAL A 753 1.52 17.18 7.07
C VAL A 753 1.33 17.70 8.49
N LEU A 754 0.83 18.92 8.64
CA LEU A 754 0.47 19.54 9.92
C LEU A 754 -1.05 19.51 10.18
N GLY A 755 -1.85 19.23 9.17
CA GLY A 755 -3.31 19.19 9.26
C GLY A 755 -3.98 20.06 8.20
N HIS A 756 -5.30 20.10 8.24
CA HIS A 756 -6.10 20.84 7.27
C HIS A 756 -7.33 21.48 7.91
N PHE A 757 -7.88 22.48 7.23
CA PHE A 757 -9.13 23.16 7.58
C PHE A 757 -9.84 23.64 6.31
N GLN A 758 -11.06 24.17 6.43
CA GLN A 758 -11.83 24.63 5.28
C GLN A 758 -12.05 26.15 5.32
N VAL A 759 -12.02 26.79 4.15
CA VAL A 759 -12.33 28.22 3.96
C VAL A 759 -13.29 28.39 2.79
N THR A 760 -14.20 29.36 2.87
CA THR A 760 -15.08 29.72 1.75
C THR A 760 -14.78 31.12 1.27
N THR A 761 -14.50 31.28 -0.02
CA THR A 761 -14.30 32.59 -0.64
C THR A 761 -15.62 33.34 -0.75
N ASN A 762 -15.57 34.67 -0.64
CA ASN A 762 -16.74 35.52 -0.83
C ASN A 762 -17.06 35.73 -2.33
N ALA A 763 -18.04 36.60 -2.62
CA ALA A 763 -18.46 36.91 -3.98
C ALA A 763 -17.37 37.59 -4.84
N GLN A 764 -16.30 38.09 -4.23
CA GLN A 764 -15.12 38.66 -4.89
C GLN A 764 -13.97 37.66 -5.01
N GLY A 765 -14.12 36.42 -4.53
CA GLY A 765 -13.05 35.42 -4.55
C GLY A 765 -12.11 35.46 -3.36
N LEU A 766 -12.30 36.38 -2.40
CA LEU A 766 -11.42 36.52 -1.24
C LEU A 766 -11.94 35.73 -0.04
N ALA A 767 -11.04 34.99 0.61
CA ALA A 767 -11.20 34.43 1.93
C ALA A 767 -10.05 34.90 2.82
N GLU A 768 -10.37 35.57 3.93
CA GLU A 768 -9.45 35.77 5.06
C GLU A 768 -9.68 34.65 6.06
N PHE A 769 -8.61 34.08 6.61
CA PHE A 769 -8.72 33.05 7.63
C PHE A 769 -7.85 33.37 8.84
N ASN A 770 -8.35 32.96 10.01
CA ASN A 770 -7.67 32.94 11.28
C ASN A 770 -8.10 31.66 11.99
N ASP A 771 -7.31 30.61 11.81
CA ASP A 771 -7.63 29.27 12.29
C ASP A 771 -6.52 28.75 13.21
N THR A 772 -6.79 27.68 13.96
CA THR A 772 -5.80 27.02 14.81
C THR A 772 -5.83 25.52 14.53
N LEU A 773 -4.73 25.01 13.99
CA LEU A 773 -4.54 23.57 13.81
C LEU A 773 -4.16 22.95 15.16
N PRO A 774 -4.92 21.96 15.66
CA PRO A 774 -4.61 21.27 16.90
C PRO A 774 -3.38 20.38 16.67
N LEU A 775 -2.25 20.73 17.28
CA LEU A 775 -0.98 20.03 17.12
C LEU A 775 -0.27 19.90 18.47
N SER A 776 0.39 18.77 18.69
CA SER A 776 1.27 18.53 19.83
C SER A 776 2.72 18.88 19.48
N GLY A 777 3.43 19.52 20.40
CA GLY A 777 4.86 19.84 20.27
C GLY A 777 5.18 21.27 19.84
N ALA A 778 6.41 21.70 20.13
CA ALA A 778 6.91 23.03 19.77
C ALA A 778 7.36 23.07 18.31
N LEU A 779 6.65 23.83 17.49
CA LEU A 779 6.97 24.04 16.06
C LEU A 779 7.78 25.34 15.82
N SER A 780 8.01 26.13 16.88
CA SER A 780 8.72 27.40 16.80
C SER A 780 10.12 27.23 16.19
N GLY A 781 10.45 28.08 15.21
CA GLY A 781 11.73 28.07 14.50
C GLY A 781 11.75 27.18 13.25
N GLN A 782 10.67 26.46 12.97
CA GLN A 782 10.47 25.71 11.73
C GLN A 782 9.74 26.57 10.69
N PHE A 783 9.65 26.09 9.45
CA PHE A 783 8.92 26.75 8.38
C PHE A 783 7.66 25.97 8.02
N MET A 784 6.76 26.59 7.27
CA MET A 784 5.59 25.94 6.72
C MET A 784 5.15 26.52 5.38
N GLY A 785 4.32 25.77 4.66
CA GLY A 785 3.60 26.22 3.49
C GLY A 785 2.16 25.74 3.50
N LEU A 786 1.34 26.37 2.65
CA LEU A 786 -0.07 26.05 2.50
C LEU A 786 -0.39 25.68 1.05
N THR A 787 -1.37 24.81 0.86
CA THR A 787 -2.02 24.59 -0.44
C THR A 787 -3.52 24.81 -0.32
N ALA A 788 -4.19 25.07 -1.43
CA ALA A 788 -5.66 25.12 -1.51
C ALA A 788 -6.16 24.09 -2.52
N THR A 789 -7.20 23.35 -2.16
CA THR A 789 -7.86 22.38 -3.03
C THR A 789 -9.37 22.63 -3.05
N ASP A 790 -9.97 22.77 -4.23
CA ASP A 790 -11.42 22.89 -4.37
C ASP A 790 -12.15 21.52 -4.35
N SER A 791 -13.48 21.56 -4.34
CA SER A 791 -14.31 20.34 -4.36
C SER A 791 -14.21 19.55 -5.67
N ALA A 792 -13.74 20.16 -6.76
CA ALA A 792 -13.46 19.47 -8.01
C ALA A 792 -12.08 18.79 -8.01
N GLY A 793 -11.27 18.99 -6.96
CA GLY A 793 -9.94 18.41 -6.80
C GLY A 793 -8.82 19.25 -7.41
N ASN A 794 -9.05 20.50 -7.81
CA ASN A 794 -7.97 21.36 -8.29
C ASN A 794 -7.09 21.80 -7.10
N THR A 795 -5.90 21.23 -6.96
CA THR A 795 -4.92 21.64 -5.95
C THR A 795 -3.95 22.68 -6.50
N SER A 796 -3.64 23.71 -5.70
CA SER A 796 -2.63 24.74 -5.98
C SER A 796 -1.20 24.20 -5.90
N GLU A 797 -0.24 25.00 -6.39
CA GLU A 797 1.15 24.89 -5.94
C GLU A 797 1.27 25.09 -4.41
N ILE A 798 2.42 24.74 -3.85
CA ILE A 798 2.73 25.06 -2.46
C ILE A 798 3.06 26.56 -2.30
N GLY A 799 2.45 27.20 -1.31
CA GLY A 799 2.51 28.63 -1.07
C GLY A 799 3.86 29.14 -0.54
N ASN A 800 3.86 30.37 -0.02
CA ASN A 800 5.05 31.00 0.54
C ASN A 800 5.59 30.21 1.74
N CYS A 801 6.92 30.20 1.87
CA CYS A 801 7.61 29.68 3.04
C CYS A 801 7.47 30.64 4.22
N GLU A 802 6.66 30.28 5.22
CA GLU A 802 6.39 31.10 6.41
C GLU A 802 7.10 30.54 7.65
N LEU A 803 7.78 31.41 8.40
CA LEU A 803 8.45 31.05 9.65
C LEU A 803 7.43 30.91 10.78
N ILE A 804 7.42 29.75 11.45
CA ILE A 804 6.60 29.52 12.64
C ILE A 804 7.28 30.19 13.85
N ARG A 805 6.60 31.19 14.43
CA ARG A 805 7.11 31.96 15.58
C ARG A 805 6.55 31.42 16.90
N SER A 806 7.27 31.63 17.99
CA SER A 806 6.73 31.37 19.34
C SER A 806 5.69 32.43 19.73
N SER A 807 4.64 32.02 20.45
CA SER A 807 3.68 32.94 21.07
C SER A 807 4.27 33.73 22.25
N THR A 808 5.45 33.34 22.77
CA THR A 808 6.17 34.12 23.78
C THR A 808 7.00 35.21 23.10
N PRO A 809 6.73 36.50 23.37
CA PRO A 809 7.64 37.54 22.94
C PRO A 809 8.96 37.34 23.69
N VAL A 810 10.05 37.11 22.96
CA VAL A 810 11.41 37.00 23.53
C VAL A 810 11.86 38.30 24.23
N PHE A 811 11.06 39.37 24.19
CA PHE A 811 11.31 40.59 24.97
C PHE A 811 10.01 41.19 25.52
N LYS A 812 9.68 40.89 26.79
CA LYS A 812 8.78 41.77 27.56
C LYS A 812 8.95 41.71 29.09
N SER A 813 10.19 41.75 29.53
CA SER A 813 10.60 42.55 30.69
C SER A 813 11.78 43.36 30.15
N GLY A 814 11.53 44.52 29.55
CA GLY A 814 11.88 45.78 30.20
C GLY A 814 13.40 45.94 30.23
N PHE A 815 13.93 46.97 29.57
CA PHE A 815 15.20 47.54 30.02
C PHE A 815 15.06 47.77 31.53
N GLU A 816 15.67 46.92 32.36
CA GLU A 816 15.90 47.28 33.75
C GLU A 816 16.90 48.43 33.68
N ALA A 817 16.38 49.66 33.85
CA ALA A 817 17.22 50.77 34.22
C ALA A 817 17.98 50.31 35.46
N CYS A 818 19.31 50.34 35.42
CA CYS A 818 20.14 50.11 36.58
C CYS A 818 19.75 51.13 37.65
N GLU A 819 18.87 50.75 38.57
CA GLU A 819 18.66 51.52 39.79
C GLU A 819 19.93 51.34 40.64
N ASN A 820 20.48 52.47 41.07
CA ASN A 820 21.73 52.53 41.83
C ASN A 820 21.69 51.59 43.04
N GLY A 821 22.44 50.49 43.00
CA GLY A 821 22.75 49.73 44.21
C GLY A 821 22.99 48.22 44.10
N ASP A 822 22.79 47.56 42.95
CA ASP A 822 22.98 46.10 42.86
C ASP A 822 24.32 45.71 42.20
N PRO A 823 25.13 44.78 42.77
CA PRO A 823 26.45 44.44 42.26
C PRO A 823 26.37 43.20 41.36
N ASP A 824 25.91 43.36 40.11
CA ASP A 824 25.98 42.33 39.07
C ASP A 824 27.18 42.60 38.12
N PRO A 825 28.01 41.59 37.71
CA PRO A 825 29.27 41.82 36.99
C PRO A 825 29.12 42.22 35.50
N GLY A 826 27.90 42.38 35.01
CA GLY A 826 27.58 42.67 33.60
C GLY A 826 27.54 44.15 33.21
N CYS A 827 27.64 45.07 34.17
CA CYS A 827 27.66 46.51 33.89
C CYS A 827 29.09 47.05 33.96
N ALA A 828 29.74 47.23 32.80
CA ALA A 828 31.01 47.95 32.69
C ALA A 828 30.74 49.43 32.32
N PRO A 829 31.55 50.39 32.81
CA PRO A 829 31.32 51.83 32.69
C PRO A 829 31.42 52.40 31.27
#